data_AF-A0A2N3T5L1-F1
#
_entry.id   AF-A0A2N3T5L1-F1
#
_cell.length_a   1.000
_cell.length_b   1.000
_cell.length_c   1.000
_cell.angle_alpha   90.00
_cell.angle_beta   90.00
_cell.angle_gamma   90.00
#
_symmetry.space_group_name_H-M   'P 1'
#
loop_
_entity.id
_entity.type
_entity.pdbx_description
1 polymer ?
#
loop_
_entity_poly.entity_id
_entity_poly.type
_entity_poly.pdbx_seq_one_letter_code
_entity_poly.pdbx_strand_id
1 'polypeptide(L)'
;MKFELPFKMNYKKGFIILAIMIGFLMPFLSFDYGITEDARLHNEHGKRILDYFKGLDDTAALSPIDENGALINISTSELNQKRGMNGFGGVFDLLSNFLYQYFSFVGEYELRNIINSIFGLLLFLFCGLLGKELGGWRTGLLCFVFVILTPTLFGQAMYNPKDIPFAAFYIFSTFHIVKLLKELPKVTLKRAFYLILNISLLINIRLLGLVAFGYIFIAFGAWWLFKSYKQKINKTSIKNDLIVVVKITAICILAYIATSVFWPYLHTNPVTAPIELFFVLKEFKGFISIQLFEGEWHSSFEMPWYYTIKSLFIISTPLHLILGVILIPLLFFKEKKEKIVHISIILFASLFPILLVVLGGPNSYDNGRHFLFALPPLIVICGLSWDKLLSIKIGKNIKWGIYIILALLLVQPLKFMVTNHPFQSMYFSPIIGGVKGAYGNYEIDYWGVAIKPAIEWLEENAEDISKEKPARVRMYYGEQLKAKYYLDKTSKLEYVLAGENTSDWDYGIVMLTEAKFDKNLKENWPPLNTIHEIKVGDVPVCFIVKNDFKPNDIHSLKQQLSKKPTVDGYIELSLLYYNEQNYFKCIEASEKVIQLDSNNSIAYNNICSSYNMLFMYDEAKAACEKSLELRPDVLLTQNNLNAANDGVKKMKSKTFTVKEYLTLGYNYYQKKDYENCIRVSKEVLEIDPNNAIAYNNICTSYNALGEYDKAIEACNRAIEIAPDFKLAKNNIKFAKDRLSREE
;
A
#
# COMPACT_ATOMS: atom_id res chain seq x y z
N MET A 1 7.83 44.60 44.62
CA MET A 1 7.97 43.17 44.95
C MET A 1 8.50 42.43 43.72
N LYS A 2 9.79 42.04 43.70
CA LYS A 2 10.33 41.18 42.64
C LYS A 2 9.80 39.77 42.89
N PHE A 3 8.81 39.33 42.10
CA PHE A 3 8.48 37.91 42.02
C PHE A 3 9.66 37.19 41.33
N GLU A 4 10.64 36.75 42.12
CA GLU A 4 11.55 35.70 41.70
C GLU A 4 10.82 34.37 41.88
N LEU A 5 10.43 33.75 40.76
CA LEU A 5 9.98 32.37 40.74
C LEU A 5 11.07 31.49 41.41
N PRO A 6 10.73 30.66 42.42
CA PRO A 6 11.72 29.97 43.26
C PRO A 6 12.44 28.82 42.53
N PHE A 7 12.16 28.58 41.25
CA PHE A 7 12.83 27.58 40.45
C PHE A 7 13.73 28.23 39.40
N LYS A 8 15.03 28.39 39.70
CA LYS A 8 16.05 28.39 38.64
C LYS A 8 16.01 27.01 37.98
N MET A 9 15.21 26.86 36.93
CA MET A 9 15.06 25.61 36.21
C MET A 9 16.42 25.16 35.69
N ASN A 10 16.97 24.12 36.31
CA ASN A 10 18.20 23.50 35.83
C ASN A 10 17.84 22.70 34.56
N TYR A 11 18.14 23.28 33.38
CA TYR A 11 17.80 22.67 32.09
C TYR A 11 18.30 21.22 31.93
N LYS A 12 19.42 20.86 32.57
CA LYS A 12 19.89 19.46 32.62
C LYS A 12 18.93 18.56 33.37
N LYS A 13 18.43 19.00 34.55
CA LYS A 13 17.44 18.25 35.31
C LYS A 13 16.12 18.15 34.53
N GLY A 14 15.67 19.24 33.92
CA GLY A 14 14.48 19.24 33.06
C GLY A 14 14.59 18.26 31.89
N PHE A 15 15.75 18.23 31.22
CA PHE A 15 16.04 17.27 30.15
C PHE A 15 15.94 15.83 30.63
N ILE A 16 16.60 15.50 31.76
CA ILE A 16 16.63 14.14 32.30
C ILE A 16 15.23 13.69 32.74
N ILE A 17 14.50 14.54 33.47
CA ILE A 17 13.14 14.23 33.93
C ILE A 17 12.23 13.96 32.73
N LEU A 18 12.25 14.85 31.72
CA LEU A 18 11.43 14.66 30.53
C LEU A 18 11.83 13.40 29.76
N ALA A 19 13.13 13.09 29.67
CA ALA A 19 13.60 11.89 28.97
C ALA A 19 13.13 10.61 29.67
N ILE A 20 13.14 10.59 31.00
CA ILE A 20 12.59 9.46 31.79
C ILE A 20 11.08 9.36 31.57
N MET A 21 10.34 10.46 31.69
CA MET A 21 8.88 10.48 31.50
C MET A 21 8.48 9.96 30.11
N ILE A 22 9.12 10.47 29.06
CA ILE A 22 8.85 10.05 27.68
C ILE A 22 9.31 8.61 27.45
N GLY A 23 10.40 8.18 28.09
CA GLY A 23 10.89 6.81 28.00
C GLY A 23 9.97 5.76 28.64
N PHE A 24 9.14 6.15 29.61
CA PHE A 24 8.04 5.31 30.08
C PHE A 24 6.80 5.46 29.21
N LEU A 25 6.42 6.69 28.86
CA LEU A 25 5.18 6.98 28.14
C LEU A 25 5.12 6.33 26.75
N MET A 26 6.18 6.43 25.93
CA MET A 26 6.16 5.97 24.54
C MET A 26 5.92 4.46 24.40
N PRO A 27 6.61 3.57 25.15
CA PRO A 27 6.30 2.14 25.13
C PRO A 27 4.85 1.82 25.49
N PHE A 28 4.26 2.51 26.48
CA PHE A 28 2.85 2.28 26.84
C PHE A 28 1.91 2.72 25.73
N LEU A 29 2.10 3.92 25.16
CA LEU A 29 1.28 4.42 24.06
C LEU A 29 1.44 3.60 22.78
N SER A 30 2.54 2.87 22.61
CA SER A 30 2.80 2.06 21.40
C SER A 30 1.78 0.93 21.20
N PHE A 31 1.09 0.49 22.26
CA PHE A 31 0.03 -0.52 22.19
C PHE A 31 -1.23 0.00 21.51
N ASP A 32 -1.45 1.31 21.51
CA ASP A 32 -2.62 1.93 20.89
C ASP A 32 -2.51 1.92 19.35
N TYR A 33 -1.30 1.76 18.81
CA TYR A 33 -1.04 1.71 17.37
C TYR A 33 -1.23 0.30 16.81
N GLY A 34 -1.93 0.23 15.67
CA GLY A 34 -2.17 -1.00 14.94
C GLY A 34 -0.97 -1.53 14.16
N ILE A 35 -1.14 -2.73 13.59
CA ILE A 35 -0.30 -3.22 12.49
C ILE A 35 -0.50 -2.31 11.29
N THR A 36 0.59 -1.91 10.64
CA THR A 36 0.56 -1.06 9.44
C THR A 36 1.02 -1.80 8.20
N GLU A 37 0.95 -1.14 7.04
CA GLU A 37 1.50 -1.64 5.78
C GLU A 37 2.96 -2.16 5.98
N ASP A 38 3.38 -3.17 5.22
CA ASP A 38 4.71 -3.82 5.28
C ASP A 38 5.11 -4.56 6.57
N ALA A 39 4.29 -4.51 7.64
CA ALA A 39 4.66 -5.11 8.92
C ALA A 39 4.94 -6.61 8.80
N ARG A 40 4.16 -7.35 7.99
CA ARG A 40 4.41 -8.78 7.74
C ARG A 40 5.73 -9.00 7.01
N LEU A 41 6.01 -8.23 5.96
CA LEU A 41 7.22 -8.37 5.15
C LEU A 41 8.48 -8.23 6.01
N HIS A 42 8.51 -7.21 6.87
CA HIS A 42 9.57 -7.00 7.83
C HIS A 42 9.68 -8.11 8.86
N ASN A 43 8.55 -8.63 9.31
CA ASN A 43 8.51 -9.70 10.27
C ASN A 43 9.03 -11.03 9.72
N GLU A 44 8.57 -11.43 8.54
CA GLU A 44 9.04 -12.63 7.84
C GLU A 44 10.54 -12.54 7.50
N HIS A 45 11.02 -11.36 7.09
CA HIS A 45 12.45 -11.14 6.85
C HIS A 45 13.28 -11.35 8.12
N GLY A 46 12.82 -10.84 9.27
CA GLY A 46 13.50 -11.04 10.54
C GLY A 46 13.54 -12.50 10.99
N LYS A 47 12.46 -13.27 10.75
CA LYS A 47 12.45 -14.73 10.99
C LYS A 47 13.51 -15.44 10.15
N ARG A 48 13.58 -15.13 8.85
CA ARG A 48 14.59 -15.72 7.94
C ARG A 48 16.03 -15.41 8.39
N ILE A 49 16.32 -14.18 8.78
CA ILE A 49 17.67 -13.83 9.27
C ILE A 49 17.97 -14.58 10.58
N LEU A 50 16.99 -14.67 11.49
CA LEU A 50 17.17 -15.40 12.74
C LEU A 50 17.44 -16.89 12.50
N ASP A 51 16.71 -17.51 11.58
CA ASP A 51 16.88 -18.92 11.21
C ASP A 51 18.23 -19.18 10.54
N TYR A 52 18.71 -18.24 9.72
CA TYR A 52 20.08 -18.25 9.19
C TYR A 52 21.14 -18.27 10.29
N PHE A 53 21.04 -17.37 11.28
CA PHE A 53 22.01 -17.35 12.39
C PHE A 53 21.90 -18.57 13.32
N LYS A 54 20.76 -19.27 13.32
CA LYS A 54 20.59 -20.55 14.01
C LYS A 54 21.10 -21.74 13.21
N GLY A 55 21.47 -21.56 11.94
CA GLY A 55 21.85 -22.64 11.03
C GLY A 55 20.67 -23.51 10.59
N LEU A 56 19.45 -22.98 10.62
CA LEU A 56 18.22 -23.69 10.25
C LEU A 56 17.84 -23.49 8.78
N ASP A 57 18.12 -22.31 8.20
CA ASP A 57 17.77 -21.96 6.82
C ASP A 57 18.77 -20.97 6.22
N ASP A 58 19.36 -21.30 5.08
CA ASP A 58 20.32 -20.45 4.36
C ASP A 58 19.67 -19.42 3.43
N THR A 59 18.33 -19.39 3.36
CA THR A 59 17.57 -18.55 2.41
C THR A 59 17.89 -17.07 2.54
N ALA A 60 18.20 -16.57 3.73
CA ALA A 60 18.53 -15.15 3.95
C ALA A 60 19.85 -14.70 3.28
N ALA A 61 20.74 -15.63 2.94
CA ALA A 61 22.03 -15.35 2.30
C ALA A 61 22.00 -15.41 0.77
N LEU A 62 20.84 -15.75 0.19
CA LEU A 62 20.66 -15.90 -1.26
C LEU A 62 20.49 -14.55 -1.94
N SER A 63 20.87 -14.47 -3.22
CA SER A 63 20.77 -13.25 -4.00
C SER A 63 19.32 -12.74 -4.09
N PRO A 64 19.11 -11.43 -3.90
CA PRO A 64 17.81 -10.78 -4.13
C PRO A 64 17.56 -10.48 -5.62
N ILE A 65 18.48 -10.89 -6.50
CA ILE A 65 18.43 -10.65 -7.94
C ILE A 65 18.07 -11.96 -8.65
N ASP A 66 17.15 -11.88 -9.59
CA ASP A 66 16.70 -13.01 -10.38
C ASP A 66 17.67 -13.35 -11.52
N GLU A 67 17.38 -14.42 -12.24
CA GLU A 67 18.16 -14.90 -13.38
C GLU A 67 18.23 -13.91 -14.56
N ASN A 68 17.33 -12.92 -14.61
CA ASN A 68 17.29 -11.87 -15.62
C ASN A 68 18.08 -10.62 -15.20
N GLY A 69 18.72 -10.64 -14.02
CA GLY A 69 19.46 -9.50 -13.48
C GLY A 69 18.58 -8.41 -12.87
N ALA A 70 17.29 -8.68 -12.67
CA ALA A 70 16.36 -7.75 -12.04
C ALA A 70 16.24 -8.02 -10.54
N LEU A 71 15.98 -6.97 -9.74
CA LEU A 71 15.63 -7.17 -8.34
C LEU A 71 14.30 -7.95 -8.27
N ILE A 72 14.27 -9.03 -7.51
CA ILE A 72 13.06 -9.83 -7.30
C ILE A 72 11.97 -8.91 -6.75
N ASN A 73 10.89 -8.73 -7.51
CA ASN A 73 9.84 -7.80 -7.16
C ASN A 73 9.12 -8.27 -5.88
N ILE A 74 9.13 -7.39 -4.87
CA ILE A 74 8.56 -7.59 -3.55
C ILE A 74 7.01 -7.62 -3.57
N SER A 75 6.38 -7.23 -4.68
CA SER A 75 4.91 -7.10 -4.75
C SER A 75 4.21 -8.15 -5.62
N THR A 76 4.91 -8.84 -6.53
CA THR A 76 4.25 -9.62 -7.60
C THR A 76 4.77 -11.05 -7.80
N SER A 77 5.78 -11.50 -7.04
CA SER A 77 6.35 -12.85 -7.22
C SER A 77 6.19 -13.72 -5.97
N GLU A 78 5.89 -15.02 -6.13
CA GLU A 78 6.00 -16.00 -5.03
C GLU A 78 7.44 -16.05 -4.46
N LEU A 79 8.43 -15.71 -5.29
CA LEU A 79 9.85 -15.56 -4.93
C LEU A 79 10.12 -14.42 -3.93
N ASN A 80 9.24 -13.42 -3.84
CA ASN A 80 9.33 -12.33 -2.86
C ASN A 80 9.45 -12.86 -1.42
N GLN A 81 8.60 -13.83 -1.06
CA GLN A 81 8.52 -14.36 0.30
C GLN A 81 9.83 -15.03 0.73
N LYS A 82 10.70 -15.39 -0.22
CA LYS A 82 11.95 -16.10 0.04
C LYS A 82 13.16 -15.16 0.00
N ARG A 83 13.34 -14.34 -1.04
CA ARG A 83 14.62 -13.64 -1.28
C ARG A 83 14.55 -12.13 -1.52
N GLY A 84 13.37 -11.55 -1.78
CA GLY A 84 13.26 -10.13 -2.20
C GLY A 84 13.85 -9.13 -1.20
N MET A 85 13.71 -9.41 0.10
CA MET A 85 14.24 -8.57 1.17
C MET A 85 15.73 -8.79 1.48
N ASN A 86 16.40 -9.79 0.90
CA ASN A 86 17.80 -10.11 1.22
C ASN A 86 18.80 -9.02 0.76
N GLY A 87 18.37 -8.17 -0.18
CA GLY A 87 19.09 -6.98 -0.61
C GLY A 87 19.05 -5.83 0.39
N PHE A 88 18.43 -6.04 1.55
CA PHE A 88 18.44 -5.13 2.68
C PHE A 88 18.98 -5.88 3.89
N GLY A 89 19.75 -5.19 4.73
CA GLY A 89 20.03 -5.71 6.06
C GLY A 89 18.74 -5.72 6.90
N GLY A 90 18.80 -6.41 8.03
CA GLY A 90 17.62 -6.60 8.87
C GLY A 90 17.94 -6.54 10.35
N VAL A 91 18.83 -5.64 10.79
CA VAL A 91 19.20 -5.58 12.21
C VAL A 91 18.01 -5.31 13.15
N PHE A 92 17.07 -4.44 12.74
CA PHE A 92 15.82 -4.23 13.49
C PHE A 92 14.94 -5.47 13.46
N ASP A 93 14.83 -6.09 12.29
CA ASP A 93 13.97 -7.25 12.04
C ASP A 93 14.47 -8.50 12.81
N LEU A 94 15.79 -8.69 12.85
CA LEU A 94 16.49 -9.69 13.64
C LEU A 94 16.33 -9.42 15.14
N LEU A 95 16.56 -8.19 15.60
CA LEU A 95 16.42 -7.84 17.01
C LEU A 95 15.00 -8.11 17.53
N SER A 96 13.99 -7.68 16.78
CA SER A 96 12.58 -7.87 17.15
C SER A 96 12.19 -9.35 17.22
N ASN A 97 12.57 -10.15 16.22
CA ASN A 97 12.31 -11.59 16.23
C ASN A 97 13.12 -12.34 17.30
N PHE A 98 14.36 -11.92 17.54
CA PHE A 98 15.18 -12.48 18.60
C PHE A 98 14.54 -12.25 19.98
N LEU A 99 14.12 -11.02 20.27
CA LEU A 99 13.47 -10.67 21.54
C LEU A 99 12.10 -11.34 21.70
N TYR A 100 11.35 -11.51 20.60
CA TYR A 100 10.04 -12.18 20.64
C TYR A 100 10.10 -13.60 21.22
N GLN A 101 11.22 -14.32 21.05
CA GLN A 101 11.41 -15.64 21.67
C GLN A 101 11.35 -15.62 23.21
N TYR A 102 11.67 -14.48 23.83
CA TYR A 102 11.67 -14.31 25.29
C TYR A 102 10.45 -13.54 25.81
N PHE A 103 9.81 -12.74 24.94
CA PHE A 103 8.70 -11.85 25.29
C PHE A 103 7.43 -12.16 24.48
N SER A 104 7.20 -13.43 24.15
CA SER A 104 6.08 -13.87 23.31
C SER A 104 4.71 -13.52 23.88
N PHE A 105 4.60 -13.41 25.21
CA PHE A 105 3.37 -13.02 25.91
C PHE A 105 2.88 -11.59 25.58
N VAL A 106 3.73 -10.73 25.01
CA VAL A 106 3.37 -9.35 24.64
C VAL A 106 2.54 -9.31 23.35
N GLY A 107 2.72 -10.28 22.46
CA GLY A 107 2.24 -10.22 21.08
C GLY A 107 3.35 -9.80 20.10
N GLU A 108 3.36 -10.43 18.94
CA GLU A 108 4.44 -10.32 17.95
C GLU A 108 4.60 -8.89 17.40
N TYR A 109 3.49 -8.24 17.08
CA TYR A 109 3.50 -6.89 16.49
C TYR A 109 3.51 -5.79 17.56
N GLU A 110 2.90 -6.05 18.71
CA GLU A 110 2.96 -5.16 19.88
C GLU A 110 4.39 -5.03 20.38
N LEU A 111 5.16 -6.13 20.45
CA LEU A 111 6.57 -6.07 20.81
C LEU A 111 7.39 -5.26 19.80
N ARG A 112 7.08 -5.37 18.50
CA ARG A 112 7.73 -4.55 17.46
C ARG A 112 7.41 -3.06 17.64
N ASN A 113 6.18 -2.71 17.99
CA ASN A 113 5.77 -1.33 18.29
C ASN A 113 6.52 -0.78 19.52
N ILE A 114 6.69 -1.59 20.57
CA ILE A 114 7.53 -1.21 21.73
C ILE A 114 8.96 -0.93 21.29
N ILE A 115 9.57 -1.82 20.49
CA ILE A 115 10.95 -1.65 20.02
C ILE A 115 11.07 -0.39 19.14
N ASN A 116 10.10 -0.13 18.25
CA ASN A 116 10.03 1.11 17.47
C ASN A 116 10.00 2.34 18.38
N SER A 117 9.16 2.32 19.42
CA SER A 117 9.04 3.43 20.38
C SER A 117 10.36 3.70 21.10
N ILE A 118 11.16 2.66 21.39
CA ILE A 118 12.50 2.78 21.97
C ILE A 118 13.47 3.42 20.97
N PHE A 119 13.47 3.01 19.70
CA PHE A 119 14.27 3.69 18.66
C PHE A 119 13.87 5.15 18.49
N GLY A 120 12.56 5.45 18.54
CA GLY A 120 12.03 6.81 18.56
C GLY A 120 12.53 7.63 19.75
N LEU A 121 12.49 7.08 20.95
CA LEU A 121 13.04 7.72 22.15
C LEU A 121 14.53 8.03 21.99
N LEU A 122 15.32 7.07 21.47
CA LEU A 122 16.75 7.27 21.26
C LEU A 122 17.02 8.34 20.20
N LEU A 123 16.27 8.35 19.10
CA LEU A 123 16.28 9.42 18.11
C LEU A 123 16.05 10.79 18.78
N PHE A 124 15.02 10.89 19.62
CA PHE A 124 14.68 12.14 20.31
C PHE A 124 15.81 12.56 21.26
N LEU A 125 16.31 11.63 22.07
CA LEU A 125 17.41 11.85 23.01
C LEU A 125 18.63 12.42 22.28
N PHE A 126 19.02 11.84 21.14
CA PHE A 126 20.20 12.28 20.41
C PHE A 126 20.01 13.62 19.68
N CYS A 127 18.78 13.98 19.27
CA CYS A 127 18.49 15.36 18.86
C CYS A 127 18.78 16.34 20.01
N GLY A 128 18.31 15.99 21.21
CA GLY A 128 18.57 16.73 22.43
C GLY A 128 20.06 16.83 22.79
N LEU A 129 20.79 15.71 22.74
CA LEU A 129 22.23 15.66 23.04
C LEU A 129 23.07 16.42 22.01
N LEU A 130 22.69 16.36 20.72
CA LEU A 130 23.33 17.15 19.66
C LEU A 130 23.06 18.64 19.86
N GLY A 131 21.83 19.04 20.17
CA GLY A 131 21.50 20.42 20.53
C GLY A 131 22.33 20.91 21.74
N LYS A 132 22.43 20.07 22.78
CA LYS A 132 23.28 20.34 23.95
C LYS A 132 24.75 20.50 23.58
N GLU A 133 25.23 19.74 22.61
CA GLU A 133 26.61 19.83 22.16
C GLU A 133 26.91 21.14 21.40
N LEU A 134 25.91 21.75 20.77
CA LEU A 134 26.08 22.98 19.98
C LEU A 134 25.82 24.27 20.78
N GLY A 135 24.85 24.24 21.71
CA GLY A 135 24.38 25.43 22.41
C GLY A 135 24.20 25.28 23.92
N GLY A 136 24.50 24.12 24.50
CA GLY A 136 24.35 23.85 25.94
C GLY A 136 22.97 23.32 26.33
N TRP A 137 22.75 23.10 27.63
CA TRP A 137 21.58 22.34 28.12
C TRP A 137 20.22 22.96 27.80
N ARG A 138 20.11 24.29 27.67
CA ARG A 138 18.84 24.92 27.26
C ARG A 138 18.51 24.59 25.81
N THR A 139 19.49 24.67 24.90
CA THR A 139 19.34 24.22 23.51
C THR A 139 18.99 22.75 23.45
N GLY A 140 19.66 21.90 24.24
CA GLY A 140 19.35 20.48 24.28
C GLY A 140 17.92 20.17 24.73
N LEU A 141 17.42 20.87 25.75
CA LEU A 141 16.03 20.75 26.19
C LEU A 141 15.06 21.22 25.10
N LEU A 142 15.33 22.35 24.44
CA LEU A 142 14.50 22.84 23.34
C LEU A 142 14.45 21.84 22.18
N CYS A 143 15.59 21.32 21.72
CA CYS A 143 15.64 20.32 20.66
C CYS A 143 14.87 19.05 21.03
N PHE A 144 14.97 18.62 22.29
CA PHE A 144 14.25 17.44 22.77
C PHE A 144 12.73 17.66 22.81
N VAL A 145 12.28 18.81 23.30
CA VAL A 145 10.86 19.19 23.27
C VAL A 145 10.34 19.31 21.83
N PHE A 146 11.11 19.93 20.94
CA PHE A 146 10.68 20.15 19.55
C PHE A 146 10.53 18.84 18.78
N VAL A 147 11.46 17.89 18.94
CA VAL A 147 11.35 16.60 18.25
C VAL A 147 10.21 15.75 18.79
N ILE A 148 9.93 15.79 20.10
CA ILE A 148 8.73 15.17 20.69
C ILE A 148 7.46 15.80 20.12
N LEU A 149 7.43 17.13 20.03
CA LEU A 149 6.29 17.90 19.50
C LEU A 149 6.31 18.03 17.97
N THR A 150 6.93 17.07 17.30
CA THR A 150 6.79 16.86 15.85
C THR A 150 5.87 15.64 15.66
N PRO A 151 4.54 15.84 15.53
CA PRO A 151 3.57 14.74 15.66
C PRO A 151 3.81 13.62 14.64
N THR A 152 4.19 13.96 13.41
CA THR A 152 4.49 12.98 12.37
C THR A 152 5.64 12.06 12.75
N LEU A 153 6.75 12.61 13.28
CA LEU A 153 7.86 11.81 13.80
C LEU A 153 7.44 10.97 15.01
N PHE A 154 6.63 11.54 15.90
CA PHE A 154 6.15 10.84 17.09
C PHE A 154 5.23 9.65 16.76
N GLY A 155 4.27 9.82 15.86
CA GLY A 155 3.39 8.73 15.43
C GLY A 155 4.15 7.64 14.69
N GLN A 156 5.02 8.01 13.75
CA GLN A 156 5.85 7.04 13.01
C GLN A 156 6.78 6.27 13.95
N ALA A 157 7.26 6.89 15.02
CA ALA A 157 8.09 6.25 16.05
C ALA A 157 7.39 5.10 16.77
N MET A 158 6.09 4.92 16.63
CA MET A 158 5.35 3.86 17.33
C MET A 158 5.25 2.57 16.51
N TYR A 159 5.38 2.62 15.18
CA TYR A 159 5.12 1.45 14.33
C TYR A 159 6.07 1.28 13.14
N ASN A 160 6.89 2.28 12.76
CA ASN A 160 7.70 2.21 11.53
C ASN A 160 9.07 1.52 11.75
N PRO A 161 9.28 0.27 11.28
CA PRO A 161 10.46 -0.54 11.58
C PRO A 161 11.70 -0.20 10.74
N LYS A 162 11.58 0.70 9.75
CA LYS A 162 12.70 1.06 8.87
C LYS A 162 13.10 2.52 9.01
N ASP A 163 12.18 3.46 8.81
CA ASP A 163 12.55 4.87 8.70
C ASP A 163 12.95 5.47 10.05
N ILE A 164 12.33 5.04 11.15
CA ILE A 164 12.64 5.56 12.49
C ILE A 164 13.97 5.00 13.02
N PRO A 165 14.23 3.68 12.98
CA PRO A 165 15.56 3.17 13.27
C PRO A 165 16.64 3.81 12.39
N PHE A 166 16.38 4.00 11.09
CA PHE A 166 17.31 4.69 10.19
C PHE A 166 17.56 6.13 10.65
N ALA A 167 16.52 6.90 10.94
CA ALA A 167 16.63 8.27 11.46
C ALA A 167 17.40 8.33 12.78
N ALA A 168 17.21 7.35 13.68
CA ALA A 168 17.94 7.24 14.93
C ALA A 168 19.45 7.09 14.69
N PHE A 169 19.89 6.10 13.92
CA PHE A 169 21.31 5.93 13.63
C PHE A 169 21.89 7.03 12.74
N TYR A 170 21.06 7.70 11.95
CA TYR A 170 21.46 8.88 11.18
C TYR A 170 21.86 10.01 12.12
N ILE A 171 21.01 10.35 13.10
CA ILE A 171 21.34 11.39 14.08
C ILE A 171 22.48 10.97 15.03
N PHE A 172 22.63 9.68 15.36
CA PHE A 172 23.76 9.19 16.16
C PHE A 172 25.08 9.38 15.40
N SER A 173 25.08 9.04 14.11
CA SER A 173 26.21 9.23 13.21
C SER A 173 26.55 10.72 13.09
N THR A 174 25.56 11.58 12.83
CA THR A 174 25.76 13.05 12.80
C THR A 174 26.31 13.57 14.12
N PHE A 175 25.80 13.10 15.27
CA PHE A 175 26.31 13.49 16.59
C PHE A 175 27.79 13.13 16.77
N HIS A 176 28.19 11.93 16.38
CA HIS A 176 29.58 11.50 16.48
C HIS A 176 30.50 12.14 15.44
N ILE A 177 30.00 12.51 14.26
CA ILE A 177 30.73 13.31 13.27
C ILE A 177 31.00 14.71 13.84
N VAL A 178 30.01 15.35 14.46
CA VAL A 178 30.18 16.65 15.13
C VAL A 178 31.17 16.56 16.30
N LYS A 179 31.15 15.46 17.06
CA LYS A 179 32.16 15.20 18.11
C LYS A 179 33.55 15.00 17.53
N LEU A 180 33.69 14.24 16.45
CA LEU A 180 34.96 14.07 15.75
C LEU A 180 35.52 15.42 15.33
N LEU A 181 34.71 16.26 14.69
CA LEU A 181 35.12 17.60 14.23
C LEU A 181 35.75 18.46 15.35
N LYS A 182 35.22 18.35 16.58
CA LYS A 182 35.75 19.04 17.76
C LYS A 182 37.01 18.39 18.35
N GLU A 183 37.17 17.09 18.17
CA GLU A 183 38.34 16.33 18.64
C GLU A 183 39.52 16.43 17.66
N LEU A 184 39.28 16.77 16.39
CA LEU A 184 40.30 16.88 15.35
C LEU A 184 41.41 17.89 15.73
N PRO A 185 42.69 17.55 15.50
CA PRO A 185 43.18 16.43 14.67
C PRO A 185 43.24 15.06 15.39
N LYS A 186 42.87 14.97 16.67
CA LYS A 186 42.95 13.72 17.43
C LYS A 186 41.74 12.84 17.13
N VAL A 187 41.96 11.73 16.44
CA VAL A 187 40.95 10.66 16.29
C VAL A 187 41.10 9.69 17.45
N THR A 188 40.19 9.76 18.43
CA THR A 188 40.21 8.87 19.61
C THR A 188 39.63 7.50 19.29
N LEU A 189 40.09 6.44 19.98
CA LEU A 189 39.56 5.08 19.81
C LEU A 189 38.05 5.02 20.15
N LYS A 190 37.64 5.75 21.20
CA LYS A 190 36.22 5.91 21.56
C LYS A 190 35.42 6.47 20.38
N ARG A 191 35.93 7.49 19.69
CA ARG A 191 35.22 8.12 18.58
C ARG A 191 35.18 7.23 17.36
N ALA A 192 36.28 6.55 17.05
CA ALA A 192 36.33 5.53 16.00
C ALA A 192 35.30 4.41 16.24
N PHE A 193 35.25 3.84 17.46
CA PHE A 193 34.30 2.79 17.82
C PHE A 193 32.84 3.19 17.57
N TYR A 194 32.42 4.37 18.08
CA TYR A 194 31.04 4.81 17.87
C TYR A 194 30.73 5.13 16.40
N LEU A 195 31.67 5.67 15.63
CA LEU A 195 31.45 5.90 14.21
C LEU A 195 31.31 4.58 13.44
N ILE A 196 32.18 3.59 13.73
CA ILE A 196 32.11 2.25 13.13
C ILE A 196 30.76 1.60 13.44
N LEU A 197 30.37 1.57 14.72
CA LEU A 197 29.12 0.95 15.17
C LEU A 197 27.89 1.61 14.54
N ASN A 198 27.77 2.94 14.64
CA ASN A 198 26.56 3.62 14.19
C ASN A 198 26.41 3.61 12.67
N ILE A 199 27.51 3.72 11.91
CA ILE A 199 27.45 3.70 10.45
C ILE A 199 27.15 2.29 9.94
N SER A 200 27.73 1.25 10.56
CA SER A 200 27.37 -0.15 10.25
C SER A 200 25.87 -0.40 10.44
N LEU A 201 25.31 0.02 11.58
CA LEU A 201 23.90 -0.16 11.89
C LEU A 201 23.00 0.67 10.96
N LEU A 202 23.44 1.89 10.59
CA LEU A 202 22.73 2.73 9.64
C LEU A 202 22.62 2.07 8.25
N ILE A 203 23.73 1.53 7.74
CA ILE A 203 23.77 0.82 6.44
C ILE A 203 22.93 -0.45 6.48
N ASN A 204 22.96 -1.18 7.61
CA ASN A 204 22.14 -2.38 7.81
C ASN A 204 20.63 -2.11 7.76
N ILE A 205 20.18 -0.88 8.04
CA ILE A 205 18.75 -0.56 7.96
C ILE A 205 18.38 -0.16 6.53
N ARG A 206 19.18 0.72 5.90
CA ARG A 206 19.02 1.13 4.49
C ARG A 206 20.37 1.43 3.86
N LEU A 207 20.57 1.02 2.60
CA LEU A 207 21.81 1.28 1.84
C LEU A 207 22.16 2.77 1.73
N LEU A 208 21.15 3.65 1.78
CA LEU A 208 21.35 5.10 1.83
C LEU A 208 22.24 5.54 3.00
N GLY A 209 22.42 4.72 4.04
CA GLY A 209 23.37 4.94 5.12
C GLY A 209 24.82 5.18 4.68
N LEU A 210 25.19 4.75 3.47
CA LEU A 210 26.51 5.02 2.88
C LEU A 210 26.84 6.52 2.77
N VAL A 211 25.83 7.41 2.74
CA VAL A 211 26.06 8.87 2.74
C VAL A 211 26.85 9.35 3.97
N ALA A 212 26.80 8.61 5.08
CA ALA A 212 27.56 8.93 6.28
C ALA A 212 29.08 8.88 6.06
N PHE A 213 29.58 8.04 5.14
CA PHE A 213 30.99 8.06 4.73
C PHE A 213 31.37 9.41 4.12
N GLY A 214 30.56 9.88 3.17
CA GLY A 214 30.75 11.20 2.55
C GLY A 214 30.73 12.32 3.59
N TYR A 215 29.84 12.26 4.57
CA TYR A 215 29.75 13.27 5.62
C TYR A 215 30.99 13.34 6.51
N ILE A 216 31.63 12.22 6.84
CA ILE A 216 32.89 12.25 7.59
C ILE A 216 33.99 12.97 6.79
N PHE A 217 34.11 12.68 5.49
CA PHE A 217 35.10 13.33 4.63
C PHE A 217 34.80 14.82 4.43
N ILE A 218 33.54 15.20 4.25
CA ILE A 218 33.12 16.61 4.16
C ILE A 218 33.41 17.33 5.48
N ALA A 219 33.12 16.72 6.63
CA ALA A 219 33.43 17.29 7.93
C ALA A 219 34.95 17.50 8.12
N PHE A 220 35.76 16.51 7.76
CA PHE A 220 37.22 16.63 7.78
C PHE A 220 37.71 17.74 6.84
N GLY A 221 37.21 17.78 5.59
CA GLY A 221 37.56 18.82 4.61
C GLY A 221 37.22 20.22 5.11
N ALA A 222 36.05 20.39 5.71
CA ALA A 222 35.64 21.67 6.29
C ALA A 222 36.54 22.10 7.47
N TRP A 223 36.91 21.15 8.35
CA TRP A 223 37.89 21.41 9.41
C TRP A 223 39.27 21.76 8.85
N TRP A 224 39.74 21.04 7.83
CA TRP A 224 41.05 21.26 7.22
C TRP A 224 41.14 22.62 6.54
N LEU A 225 40.10 23.03 5.80
CA LEU A 225 40.00 24.37 5.22
C LEU A 225 40.02 25.47 6.30
N PHE A 226 39.29 25.27 7.39
CA PHE A 226 39.25 26.22 8.50
C PHE A 226 40.59 26.33 9.23
N LYS A 227 41.29 25.21 9.45
CA LYS A 227 42.64 25.17 10.01
C LYS A 227 43.63 25.88 9.10
N SER A 228 43.62 25.58 7.81
CA SER A 228 44.48 26.18 6.79
C SER A 228 44.27 27.69 6.64
N TYR A 229 43.05 28.18 6.86
CA TYR A 229 42.77 29.61 6.92
C TYR A 229 43.40 30.29 8.16
N LYS A 230 43.48 29.60 9.30
CA LYS A 230 44.03 30.15 10.55
C LYS A 230 45.55 30.01 10.67
N GLN A 231 46.15 29.02 10.03
CA GLN A 231 47.57 28.67 10.19
C GLN A 231 48.23 28.42 8.82
N LYS A 232 49.44 28.96 8.61
CA LYS A 232 50.23 28.66 7.40
C LYS A 232 50.57 27.15 7.37
N ILE A 233 50.15 26.46 6.33
CA ILE A 233 50.40 25.02 6.14
C ILE A 233 51.91 24.79 5.98
N ASN A 234 52.48 23.84 6.72
CA ASN A 234 53.87 23.38 6.57
C ASN A 234 53.93 21.86 6.34
N LYS A 235 55.11 21.33 5.93
CA LYS A 235 55.29 19.88 5.61
C LYS A 235 54.91 18.95 6.76
N THR A 236 55.23 19.31 8.00
CA THR A 236 54.87 18.52 9.20
C THR A 236 53.35 18.49 9.43
N SER A 237 52.64 19.59 9.16
CA SER A 237 51.17 19.63 9.21
C SER A 237 50.56 18.67 8.18
N ILE A 238 51.09 18.65 6.95
CA ILE A 238 50.58 17.77 5.88
C ILE A 238 50.71 16.29 6.25
N LYS A 239 51.86 15.88 6.81
CA LYS A 239 52.05 14.49 7.26
C LYS A 239 51.05 14.10 8.35
N ASN A 240 50.80 14.98 9.32
CA ASN A 240 49.83 14.75 10.38
C ASN A 240 48.39 14.72 9.85
N ASP A 241 48.05 15.58 8.89
CA ASP A 241 46.74 15.61 8.25
C ASP A 241 46.50 14.32 7.44
N LEU A 242 47.53 13.79 6.76
CA LEU A 242 47.47 12.50 6.05
C LEU A 242 47.20 11.33 7.00
N ILE A 243 47.79 11.33 8.20
CA ILE A 243 47.50 10.31 9.22
C ILE A 243 46.03 10.36 9.65
N VAL A 244 45.43 11.55 9.75
CA VAL A 244 44.00 11.69 10.05
C VAL A 244 43.16 11.11 8.92
N VAL A 245 43.49 11.39 7.67
CA VAL A 245 42.80 10.82 6.50
C VAL A 245 42.87 9.29 6.53
N VAL A 246 44.05 8.70 6.77
CA VAL A 246 44.20 7.23 6.88
C VAL A 246 43.31 6.66 7.98
N LYS A 247 43.24 7.31 9.15
CA LYS A 247 42.37 6.88 10.24
C LYS A 247 40.89 6.98 9.90
N ILE A 248 40.47 8.04 9.22
CA ILE A 248 39.09 8.21 8.75
C ILE A 248 38.74 7.14 7.72
N THR A 249 39.63 6.87 6.76
CA THR A 249 39.45 5.80 5.77
C THR A 249 39.36 4.44 6.46
N ALA A 250 40.20 4.17 7.45
CA ALA A 250 40.13 2.94 8.24
C ALA A 250 38.79 2.81 8.99
N ILE A 251 38.24 3.90 9.54
CA ILE A 251 36.91 3.91 10.14
C ILE A 251 35.83 3.50 9.13
N CYS A 252 35.85 4.06 7.91
CA CYS A 252 34.87 3.72 6.88
C CYS A 252 34.99 2.25 6.44
N ILE A 253 36.20 1.74 6.24
CA ILE A 253 36.45 0.32 5.89
C ILE A 253 35.95 -0.60 7.00
N LEU A 254 36.29 -0.30 8.27
CA LEU A 254 35.85 -1.11 9.40
C LEU A 254 34.33 -1.03 9.63
N ALA A 255 33.71 0.12 9.39
CA ALA A 255 32.24 0.25 9.44
C ALA A 255 31.56 -0.60 8.37
N TYR A 256 32.13 -0.62 7.15
CA TYR A 256 31.64 -1.47 6.07
C TYR A 256 31.80 -2.96 6.43
N ILE A 257 32.97 -3.39 6.90
CA ILE A 257 33.19 -4.78 7.35
C ILE A 257 32.21 -5.13 8.49
N ALA A 258 32.03 -4.24 9.46
CA ALA A 258 31.08 -4.45 10.55
C ALA A 258 29.62 -4.50 10.07
N THR A 259 29.30 -4.06 8.86
CA THR A 259 27.95 -4.16 8.28
C THR A 259 27.61 -5.62 7.98
N SER A 260 28.58 -6.42 7.54
CA SER A 260 28.34 -7.82 7.15
C SER A 260 27.78 -8.66 8.31
N VAL A 261 28.18 -8.36 9.55
CA VAL A 261 27.79 -9.11 10.77
C VAL A 261 26.28 -9.38 10.88
N PHE A 262 25.43 -8.46 10.42
CA PHE A 262 23.97 -8.57 10.53
C PHE A 262 23.28 -8.70 9.17
N TRP A 263 24.03 -8.93 8.10
CA TRP A 263 23.53 -8.96 6.73
C TRP A 263 23.99 -10.24 6.02
N PRO A 264 23.20 -11.33 6.10
CA PRO A 264 23.58 -12.64 5.59
C PRO A 264 24.03 -12.66 4.12
N TYR A 265 23.40 -11.88 3.25
CA TYR A 265 23.80 -11.78 1.84
C TYR A 265 25.22 -11.23 1.64
N LEU A 266 25.72 -10.36 2.54
CA LEU A 266 27.11 -9.90 2.50
C LEU A 266 28.10 -11.00 2.93
N HIS A 267 27.67 -12.07 3.61
CA HIS A 267 28.55 -13.18 3.96
C HIS A 267 28.97 -14.00 2.73
N THR A 268 28.08 -14.12 1.75
CA THR A 268 28.36 -14.88 0.52
C THR A 268 29.12 -14.04 -0.51
N ASN A 269 28.87 -12.72 -0.56
CA ASN A 269 29.38 -11.83 -1.60
C ASN A 269 29.85 -10.46 -1.04
N PRO A 270 30.85 -10.40 -0.13
CA PRO A 270 31.18 -9.19 0.63
C PRO A 270 31.74 -8.03 -0.20
N VAL A 271 32.18 -8.27 -1.45
CA VAL A 271 32.76 -7.23 -2.32
C VAL A 271 31.82 -6.89 -3.48
N THR A 272 31.20 -7.90 -4.08
CA THR A 272 30.33 -7.75 -5.25
C THR A 272 28.93 -7.27 -4.88
N ALA A 273 28.37 -7.72 -3.76
CA ALA A 273 26.98 -7.41 -3.38
C ALA A 273 26.66 -5.90 -3.27
N PRO A 274 27.48 -5.02 -2.68
CA PRO A 274 27.15 -3.59 -2.65
C PRO A 274 27.18 -2.93 -4.02
N ILE A 275 28.07 -3.39 -4.91
CA ILE A 275 28.18 -2.87 -6.27
C ILE A 275 26.91 -3.29 -7.03
N GLU A 276 26.57 -4.57 -6.94
CA GLU A 276 25.39 -5.17 -7.53
C GLU A 276 24.11 -4.46 -7.04
N LEU A 277 23.94 -4.32 -5.72
CA LEU A 277 22.81 -3.63 -5.12
C LEU A 277 22.76 -2.15 -5.47
N PHE A 278 23.90 -1.46 -5.60
CA PHE A 278 23.92 -0.04 -5.97
C PHE A 278 23.38 0.18 -7.40
N PHE A 279 23.79 -0.65 -8.36
CA PHE A 279 23.30 -0.55 -9.74
C PHE A 279 21.86 -1.01 -9.88
N VAL A 280 21.51 -2.13 -9.25
CA VAL A 280 20.15 -2.70 -9.33
C VAL A 280 19.12 -1.83 -8.60
N LEU A 281 19.45 -1.24 -7.45
CA LEU A 281 18.52 -0.33 -6.75
C LEU A 281 18.34 1.01 -7.47
N LYS A 282 19.30 1.44 -8.28
CA LYS A 282 19.15 2.62 -9.15
C LYS A 282 18.13 2.35 -10.26
N GLU A 283 18.08 1.12 -10.75
CA GLU A 283 17.12 0.67 -11.78
C GLU A 283 15.81 0.15 -11.19
N PHE A 284 15.75 -0.08 -9.87
CA PHE A 284 14.56 -0.52 -9.16
C PHE A 284 13.48 0.57 -9.20
N LYS A 285 12.71 0.53 -10.28
CA LYS A 285 11.36 1.05 -10.33
C LYS A 285 10.54 0.14 -9.41
N GLY A 286 10.40 0.54 -8.15
CA GLY A 286 9.51 -0.15 -7.20
C GLY A 286 8.06 -0.22 -7.68
N PHE A 287 7.11 -0.41 -6.77
CA PHE A 287 5.70 -0.39 -7.18
C PHE A 287 5.27 1.01 -7.61
N ILE A 288 4.48 1.09 -8.69
CA ILE A 288 3.79 2.32 -9.11
C ILE A 288 2.65 2.53 -8.11
N SER A 289 2.69 3.63 -7.37
CA SER A 289 1.60 4.04 -6.48
C SER A 289 0.97 5.32 -7.01
N ILE A 290 -0.35 5.35 -7.16
CA ILE A 290 -1.08 6.58 -7.47
C ILE A 290 -1.35 7.28 -6.14
N GLN A 291 -1.00 8.56 -6.03
CA GLN A 291 -1.19 9.35 -4.82
C GLN A 291 -1.84 10.68 -5.13
N LEU A 292 -2.64 11.15 -4.17
CA LEU A 292 -3.28 12.45 -4.24
C LEU A 292 -2.30 13.51 -3.76
N PHE A 293 -1.97 14.46 -4.65
CA PHE A 293 -1.12 15.58 -4.33
C PHE A 293 -1.66 16.85 -4.98
N GLU A 294 -1.93 17.87 -4.17
CA GLU A 294 -2.54 19.14 -4.59
C GLU A 294 -3.89 18.99 -5.30
N GLY A 295 -4.63 17.93 -4.98
CA GLY A 295 -5.95 17.65 -5.52
C GLY A 295 -5.94 16.86 -6.83
N GLU A 296 -4.77 16.47 -7.32
CA GLU A 296 -4.59 15.66 -8.52
C GLU A 296 -3.95 14.31 -8.19
N TRP A 297 -4.35 13.27 -8.94
CA TRP A 297 -3.77 11.94 -8.82
C TRP A 297 -2.50 11.86 -9.67
N HIS A 298 -1.36 11.64 -9.01
CA HIS A 298 -0.07 11.49 -9.66
C HIS A 298 0.48 10.08 -9.46
N SER A 299 1.14 9.56 -10.49
CA SER A 299 2.03 8.40 -10.35
C SER A 299 3.21 8.75 -9.45
N SER A 300 3.62 7.85 -8.56
CA SER A 300 4.78 8.01 -7.68
C SER A 300 6.11 8.23 -8.43
N PHE A 301 6.17 7.86 -9.72
CA PHE A 301 7.30 8.11 -10.61
C PHE A 301 7.28 9.48 -11.29
N GLU A 302 6.13 10.15 -11.29
CA GLU A 302 5.90 11.41 -12.01
C GLU A 302 5.57 12.56 -11.04
N MET A 303 6.01 12.42 -9.80
CA MET A 303 5.82 13.45 -8.77
C MET A 303 6.59 14.73 -9.13
N PRO A 304 6.01 15.91 -8.86
CA PRO A 304 6.72 17.17 -9.02
C PRO A 304 8.03 17.19 -8.22
N TRP A 305 9.07 17.84 -8.75
CA TRP A 305 10.39 17.90 -8.10
C TRP A 305 10.35 18.46 -6.66
N TYR A 306 9.35 19.29 -6.36
CA TYR A 306 9.15 19.92 -5.05
C TYR A 306 8.26 19.09 -4.11
N TYR A 307 7.72 17.95 -4.53
CA TYR A 307 6.85 17.07 -3.74
C TYR A 307 7.46 16.78 -2.36
N THR A 308 8.66 16.20 -2.32
CA THR A 308 9.32 15.81 -1.07
C THR A 308 9.64 17.03 -0.19
N ILE A 309 10.00 18.16 -0.79
CA ILE A 309 10.29 19.41 -0.07
C ILE A 309 9.01 19.93 0.58
N LYS A 310 7.91 20.00 -0.17
CA LYS A 310 6.62 20.48 0.31
C LYS A 310 6.08 19.54 1.39
N SER A 311 6.10 18.23 1.16
CA SER A 311 5.58 17.21 2.09
C SER A 311 6.30 17.23 3.44
N LEU A 312 7.64 17.28 3.44
CA LEU A 312 8.41 17.30 4.69
C LEU A 312 8.35 18.66 5.39
N PHE A 313 8.67 19.76 4.69
CA PHE A 313 8.94 21.03 5.36
C PHE A 313 7.76 21.98 5.47
N ILE A 314 6.69 21.76 4.70
CA ILE A 314 5.51 22.63 4.70
C ILE A 314 4.29 21.88 5.23
N ILE A 315 4.01 20.69 4.69
CA ILE A 315 2.80 19.92 4.97
C ILE A 315 2.89 19.27 6.35
N SER A 316 3.97 18.58 6.69
CA SER A 316 4.09 17.80 7.93
C SER A 316 4.83 18.48 9.08
N THR A 317 5.41 19.67 8.85
CA THR A 317 6.25 20.37 9.83
C THR A 317 5.45 21.39 10.68
N PRO A 318 5.53 21.32 12.03
CA PRO A 318 4.96 22.32 12.93
C PRO A 318 5.52 23.74 12.77
N LEU A 319 4.68 24.75 13.04
CA LEU A 319 5.02 26.17 12.83
C LEU A 319 6.26 26.65 13.60
N HIS A 320 6.53 26.14 14.80
CA HIS A 320 7.71 26.52 15.58
C HIS A 320 9.03 26.13 14.88
N LEU A 321 9.03 25.03 14.12
CA LEU A 321 10.19 24.61 13.33
C LEU A 321 10.35 25.50 12.09
N ILE A 322 9.26 25.79 11.37
CA ILE A 322 9.29 26.67 10.19
C ILE A 322 9.86 28.04 10.55
N LEU A 323 9.38 28.65 11.64
CA LEU A 323 9.94 29.89 12.15
C LEU A 323 11.40 29.74 12.58
N GLY A 324 11.76 28.60 13.18
CA GLY A 324 13.15 28.26 13.51
C GLY A 324 14.08 28.28 12.30
N VAL A 325 13.63 27.76 11.15
CA VAL A 325 14.40 27.77 9.90
C VAL A 325 14.56 29.17 9.35
N ILE A 326 13.48 29.97 9.31
CA ILE A 326 13.51 31.36 8.81
C ILE A 326 14.49 32.23 9.63
N LEU A 327 14.65 31.93 10.92
CA LEU A 327 15.56 32.66 11.81
C LEU A 327 17.04 32.36 11.56
N ILE A 328 17.40 31.28 10.86
CA ILE A 328 18.80 30.87 10.66
C ILE A 328 19.65 31.96 10.00
N PRO A 329 19.33 32.47 8.79
CA PRO A 329 20.15 33.49 8.14
C PRO A 329 20.25 34.76 9.00
N LEU A 330 19.16 35.16 9.67
CA LEU A 330 19.10 36.36 10.50
C LEU A 330 20.01 36.26 11.75
N LEU A 331 20.02 35.10 12.41
CA LEU A 331 20.69 34.93 13.70
C LEU A 331 22.15 34.49 13.59
N PHE A 332 22.54 33.87 12.48
CA PHE A 332 23.88 33.28 12.32
C PHE A 332 24.78 33.99 11.30
N PHE A 333 24.30 35.03 10.60
CA PHE A 333 25.09 35.78 9.61
C PHE A 333 26.41 36.35 10.17
N LYS A 334 26.43 36.78 11.43
CA LYS A 334 27.62 37.34 12.12
C LYS A 334 28.23 36.38 13.16
N GLU A 335 27.94 35.09 13.09
CA GLU A 335 28.45 34.13 14.08
C GLU A 335 29.93 33.77 13.84
N LYS A 336 30.61 33.24 14.87
CA LYS A 336 31.99 32.76 14.72
C LYS A 336 32.09 31.68 13.64
N LYS A 337 33.05 31.83 12.72
CA LYS A 337 33.33 30.89 11.60
C LYS A 337 33.36 29.42 12.03
N GLU A 338 33.96 29.12 13.18
CA GLU A 338 34.01 27.75 13.72
C GLU A 338 32.60 27.19 14.01
N LYS A 339 31.73 27.99 14.64
CA LYS A 339 30.35 27.58 14.92
C LYS A 339 29.52 27.47 13.64
N ILE A 340 29.80 28.33 12.65
CA ILE A 340 29.20 28.24 11.31
C ILE A 340 29.54 26.88 10.68
N VAL A 341 30.79 26.42 10.72
CA VAL A 341 31.16 25.09 10.16
C VAL A 341 30.34 23.96 10.77
N HIS A 342 30.16 23.96 12.10
CA HIS A 342 29.35 22.93 12.78
C HIS A 342 27.87 22.99 12.36
N ILE A 343 27.31 24.20 12.26
CA ILE A 343 25.92 24.42 11.80
C ILE A 343 25.77 23.98 10.35
N SER A 344 26.73 24.34 9.48
CA SER A 344 26.74 23.98 8.06
C SER A 344 26.74 22.48 7.84
N ILE A 345 27.50 21.70 8.62
CA ILE A 345 27.51 20.24 8.50
C ILE A 345 26.14 19.63 8.85
N ILE A 346 25.47 20.16 9.87
CA ILE A 346 24.15 19.65 10.29
C ILE A 346 23.06 20.08 9.30
N LEU A 347 23.12 21.31 8.81
CA LEU A 347 22.25 21.78 7.73
C LEU A 347 22.46 20.94 6.47
N PHE A 348 23.72 20.68 6.11
CA PHE A 348 24.05 19.81 4.99
C PHE A 348 23.48 18.40 5.19
N ALA A 349 23.58 17.82 6.39
CA ALA A 349 22.96 16.53 6.71
C ALA A 349 21.42 16.55 6.60
N SER A 350 20.77 17.71 6.65
CA SER A 350 19.31 17.81 6.41
C SER A 350 18.99 18.02 4.92
N LEU A 351 19.75 18.88 4.25
CA LEU A 351 19.43 19.35 2.89
C LEU A 351 20.01 18.47 1.78
N PHE A 352 21.16 17.84 2.00
CA PHE A 352 21.83 17.04 0.99
C PHE A 352 21.02 15.82 0.53
N PRO A 353 20.40 15.02 1.42
CA PRO A 353 19.56 13.91 0.97
C PRO A 353 18.41 14.37 0.07
N ILE A 354 17.85 15.56 0.36
CA ILE A 354 16.75 16.13 -0.41
C ILE A 354 17.24 16.64 -1.76
N LEU A 355 18.43 17.23 -1.81
CA LEU A 355 19.07 17.59 -3.07
C LEU A 355 19.27 16.35 -3.96
N LEU A 356 19.68 15.21 -3.39
CA LEU A 356 19.80 13.96 -4.15
C LEU A 356 18.45 13.49 -4.73
N VAL A 357 17.33 13.74 -4.04
CA VAL A 357 15.99 13.44 -4.57
C VAL A 357 15.65 14.35 -5.73
N VAL A 358 15.83 15.65 -5.56
CA VAL A 358 15.53 16.64 -6.61
C VAL A 358 16.36 16.39 -7.87
N LEU A 359 17.63 16.01 -7.72
CA LEU A 359 18.53 15.75 -8.84
C LEU A 359 18.37 14.34 -9.42
N GLY A 360 18.06 13.35 -8.59
CA GLY A 360 17.99 11.94 -8.97
C GLY A 360 16.62 11.49 -9.48
N GLY A 361 15.55 12.21 -9.16
CA GLY A 361 14.17 11.84 -9.49
C GLY A 361 13.77 10.42 -9.05
N PRO A 362 14.12 9.94 -7.84
CA PRO A 362 13.72 8.61 -7.42
C PRO A 362 12.20 8.53 -7.21
N ASN A 363 11.66 7.31 -7.29
CA ASN A 363 10.27 7.02 -6.96
C ASN A 363 9.92 7.63 -5.59
N SER A 364 8.94 8.53 -5.55
CA SER A 364 8.59 9.32 -4.36
C SER A 364 7.13 9.10 -3.98
N TYR A 365 6.92 8.64 -2.75
CA TYR A 365 5.60 8.29 -2.24
C TYR A 365 5.45 8.50 -0.73
N ASP A 366 4.23 8.29 -0.22
CA ASP A 366 3.84 8.36 1.19
C ASP A 366 4.23 9.69 1.86
N ASN A 367 3.88 10.81 1.23
CA ASN A 367 4.23 12.16 1.69
C ASN A 367 5.74 12.34 1.97
N GLY A 368 6.60 11.66 1.20
CA GLY A 368 8.06 11.78 1.33
C GLY A 368 8.62 11.16 2.63
N ARG A 369 7.85 10.26 3.28
CA ARG A 369 8.22 9.60 4.56
C ARG A 369 9.61 8.98 4.55
N HIS A 370 10.03 8.43 3.42
CA HIS A 370 11.37 7.83 3.25
C HIS A 370 12.53 8.77 3.54
N PHE A 371 12.27 10.08 3.60
CA PHE A 371 13.23 11.14 3.87
C PHE A 371 13.03 11.78 5.26
N LEU A 372 12.19 11.21 6.13
CA LEU A 372 11.97 11.72 7.50
C LEU A 372 13.25 11.87 8.30
N PHE A 373 14.28 11.06 8.02
CA PHE A 373 15.60 11.16 8.67
C PHE A 373 16.33 12.50 8.42
N ALA A 374 15.90 13.27 7.41
CA ALA A 374 16.41 14.62 7.13
C ALA A 374 15.83 15.69 8.09
N LEU A 375 14.73 15.41 8.78
CA LEU A 375 14.07 16.36 9.69
C LEU A 375 14.77 16.50 11.06
N PRO A 376 15.25 15.44 11.72
CA PRO A 376 15.96 15.53 13.01
C PRO A 376 17.13 16.54 13.06
N PRO A 377 18.09 16.55 12.11
CA PRO A 377 19.16 17.53 12.16
C PRO A 377 18.64 18.97 11.93
N LEU A 378 17.57 19.16 11.13
CA LEU A 378 16.93 20.46 10.97
C LEU A 378 16.26 20.93 12.27
N ILE A 379 15.57 20.04 12.99
CA ILE A 379 14.98 20.32 14.30
C ILE A 379 16.05 20.79 15.29
N VAL A 380 17.23 20.18 15.26
CA VAL A 380 18.37 20.60 16.10
C VAL A 380 18.80 22.04 15.80
N ILE A 381 18.88 22.42 14.52
CA ILE A 381 19.20 23.80 14.14
C ILE A 381 18.08 24.77 14.50
N CYS A 382 16.81 24.36 14.42
CA CYS A 382 15.67 25.16 14.87
C CYS A 382 15.76 25.42 16.39
N GLY A 383 16.06 24.39 17.19
CA GLY A 383 16.30 24.55 18.64
C GLY A 383 17.43 25.50 18.97
N LEU A 384 18.53 25.45 18.19
CA LEU A 384 19.64 26.40 18.33
C LEU A 384 19.24 27.84 17.96
N SER A 385 18.40 28.01 16.93
CA SER A 385 17.89 29.32 16.49
C SER A 385 16.99 29.94 17.55
N TRP A 386 16.04 29.18 18.10
CA TRP A 386 15.20 29.63 19.22
C TRP A 386 16.03 29.96 20.47
N ASP A 387 17.02 29.14 20.82
CA ASP A 387 17.91 29.41 21.94
C ASP A 387 18.69 30.73 21.76
N LYS A 388 19.21 30.96 20.54
CA LYS A 388 19.92 32.19 20.18
C LYS A 388 18.99 33.40 20.27
N LEU A 389 17.76 33.32 19.74
CA LEU A 389 16.75 34.38 19.84
C LEU A 389 16.43 34.73 21.30
N LEU A 390 16.22 33.72 22.15
CA LEU A 390 15.95 33.89 23.59
C LEU A 390 17.17 34.42 24.38
N SER A 391 18.35 34.40 23.79
CA SER A 391 19.59 34.93 24.37
C SER A 391 19.86 36.38 24.02
N ILE A 392 19.16 36.95 23.05
CA ILE A 392 19.37 38.34 22.64
C ILE A 392 19.03 39.28 23.82
N LYS A 393 19.89 40.28 24.05
CA LYS A 393 19.67 41.32 25.06
C LYS A 393 18.62 42.31 24.57
N ILE A 394 17.35 42.00 24.84
CA ILE A 394 16.18 42.84 24.54
C ILE A 394 15.38 43.15 25.81
N GLY A 395 14.47 44.13 25.73
CA GLY A 395 13.60 44.51 26.85
C GLY A 395 12.79 43.33 27.41
N LYS A 396 12.57 43.32 28.73
CA LYS A 396 11.89 42.22 29.45
C LYS A 396 10.52 41.88 28.85
N ASN A 397 9.73 42.88 28.48
CA ASN A 397 8.39 42.69 27.93
C ASN A 397 8.42 41.99 26.56
N ILE A 398 9.34 42.40 25.68
CA ILE A 398 9.53 41.76 24.37
C ILE A 398 9.98 40.31 24.57
N LYS A 399 10.90 40.06 25.52
CA LYS A 399 11.37 38.71 25.82
C LYS A 399 10.24 37.79 26.30
N TRP A 400 9.35 38.28 27.17
CA TRP A 400 8.14 37.55 27.56
C TRP A 400 7.21 37.29 26.38
N GLY A 401 7.05 38.28 25.48
CA GLY A 401 6.33 38.09 24.22
C GLY A 401 6.87 36.91 23.40
N ILE A 402 8.19 36.79 23.25
CA ILE A 402 8.82 35.65 22.53
C ILE A 402 8.53 34.32 23.23
N TYR A 403 8.60 34.26 24.57
CA TYR A 403 8.25 33.06 25.33
C TYR A 403 6.78 32.65 25.14
N ILE A 404 5.86 33.61 25.17
CA ILE A 404 4.43 33.37 24.97
C ILE A 404 4.18 32.87 23.55
N ILE A 405 4.79 33.51 22.53
CA ILE A 405 4.68 33.07 21.13
C ILE A 405 5.18 31.63 20.99
N LEU A 406 6.36 31.32 21.52
CA LEU A 406 6.89 29.95 21.46
C LEU A 406 5.94 28.96 22.17
N ALA A 407 5.41 29.31 23.34
CA ALA A 407 4.48 28.45 24.06
C ALA A 407 3.21 28.19 23.24
N LEU A 408 2.60 29.21 22.63
CA LEU A 408 1.42 29.06 21.77
C LEU A 408 1.71 28.16 20.56
N LEU A 409 2.89 28.30 19.94
CA LEU A 409 3.31 27.47 18.81
C LEU A 409 3.59 26.00 19.20
N LEU A 410 3.91 25.72 20.46
CA LEU A 410 4.11 24.36 20.97
C LEU A 410 2.80 23.73 21.48
N VAL A 411 1.85 24.53 21.96
CA VAL A 411 0.51 24.05 22.36
C VAL A 411 -0.25 23.49 21.17
N GLN A 412 -0.09 24.06 19.97
CA GLN A 412 -0.81 23.61 18.78
C GLN A 412 -0.50 22.14 18.38
N PRO A 413 0.77 21.72 18.18
CA PRO A 413 1.07 20.31 17.90
C PRO A 413 0.78 19.41 19.10
N LEU A 414 0.99 19.87 20.34
CA LEU A 414 0.65 19.10 21.54
C LEU A 414 -0.86 18.80 21.62
N LYS A 415 -1.70 19.81 21.37
CA LYS A 415 -3.16 19.65 21.33
C LYS A 415 -3.53 18.60 20.29
N PHE A 416 -2.98 18.69 19.08
CA PHE A 416 -3.23 17.70 18.03
C PHE A 416 -2.86 16.28 18.47
N MET A 417 -1.69 16.13 19.10
CA MET A 417 -1.19 14.83 19.54
C MET A 417 -2.07 14.20 20.62
N VAL A 418 -2.62 15.00 21.53
CA VAL A 418 -3.49 14.50 22.61
C VAL A 418 -4.89 14.19 22.10
N THR A 419 -5.48 15.08 21.29
CA THR A 419 -6.88 14.92 20.85
C THR A 419 -7.07 13.87 19.76
N ASN A 420 -6.02 13.57 19.00
CA ASN A 420 -6.10 12.65 17.86
C ASN A 420 -5.22 11.42 18.06
N HIS A 421 -4.85 11.06 19.28
CA HIS A 421 -4.14 9.79 19.48
C HIS A 421 -5.04 8.60 19.08
N PRO A 422 -4.55 7.59 18.33
CA PRO A 422 -3.16 7.32 17.89
C PRO A 422 -2.80 7.84 16.46
N PHE A 423 -3.48 8.85 15.94
CA PHE A 423 -3.29 9.41 14.58
C PHE A 423 -2.25 10.53 14.46
N GLN A 424 -1.23 10.55 15.32
CA GLN A 424 -0.18 11.60 15.29
C GLN A 424 0.57 11.66 13.94
N SER A 425 0.70 10.52 13.25
CA SER A 425 1.32 10.44 11.92
C SER A 425 0.54 11.18 10.83
N MET A 426 -0.74 11.47 11.06
CA MET A 426 -1.63 12.19 10.14
C MET A 426 -1.70 13.69 10.45
N TYR A 427 -0.64 14.25 11.04
CA TYR A 427 -0.56 15.68 11.29
C TYR A 427 -0.28 16.46 10.00
N PHE A 428 -1.12 17.46 9.75
CA PHE A 428 -0.94 18.43 8.69
C PHE A 428 -0.81 19.84 9.30
N SER A 429 0.11 20.62 8.75
CA SER A 429 0.46 21.96 9.22
C SER A 429 -0.71 22.93 9.08
N PRO A 430 -0.88 23.87 10.02
CA PRO A 430 -1.85 24.96 9.87
C PRO A 430 -1.69 25.79 8.59
N ILE A 431 -0.49 25.83 7.99
CA ILE A 431 -0.23 26.56 6.74
C ILE A 431 -1.14 26.10 5.60
N ILE A 432 -1.43 24.79 5.56
CA ILE A 432 -2.29 24.19 4.54
C ILE A 432 -3.72 23.95 5.05
N GLY A 433 -4.10 24.53 6.19
CA GLY A 433 -5.43 24.34 6.78
C GLY A 433 -5.58 23.10 7.68
N GLY A 434 -4.47 22.49 8.10
CA GLY A 434 -4.49 21.26 8.91
C GLY A 434 -5.08 20.07 8.14
N VAL A 435 -5.57 19.06 8.87
CA VAL A 435 -6.14 17.83 8.27
C VAL A 435 -7.31 18.15 7.34
N LYS A 436 -8.14 19.14 7.70
CA LYS A 436 -9.27 19.60 6.89
C LYS A 436 -8.85 20.17 5.55
N GLY A 437 -7.78 20.98 5.51
CA GLY A 437 -7.27 21.50 4.25
C GLY A 437 -6.49 20.44 3.42
N ALA A 438 -6.03 19.37 4.08
CA ALA A 438 -5.45 18.22 3.40
C ALA A 438 -6.48 17.30 2.75
N TYR A 439 -7.70 17.23 3.30
CA TYR A 439 -8.77 16.38 2.77
C TYR A 439 -9.09 16.70 1.31
N GLY A 440 -8.99 15.70 0.44
CA GLY A 440 -9.20 15.85 -1.01
C GLY A 440 -8.06 16.55 -1.77
N ASN A 441 -6.98 16.94 -1.08
CA ASN A 441 -5.78 17.54 -1.68
C ASN A 441 -4.52 16.70 -1.46
N TYR A 442 -4.44 15.97 -0.35
CA TYR A 442 -3.31 15.12 0.02
C TYR A 442 -3.81 13.80 0.58
N GLU A 443 -3.00 12.77 0.45
CA GLU A 443 -3.25 11.49 1.09
C GLU A 443 -3.03 11.55 2.61
N ILE A 444 -4.00 11.07 3.40
CA ILE A 444 -4.03 11.23 4.87
C ILE A 444 -3.63 9.96 5.63
N ASP A 445 -4.19 8.78 5.30
CA ASP A 445 -3.86 7.50 5.95
C ASP A 445 -3.52 6.40 4.94
N TYR A 446 -2.30 6.44 4.42
CA TYR A 446 -1.80 5.39 3.53
C TYR A 446 -1.46 4.08 4.26
N TRP A 447 -1.11 4.12 5.55
CA TRP A 447 -0.54 2.97 6.29
C TRP A 447 -1.59 2.11 7.00
N GLY A 448 -2.84 2.58 7.05
CA GLY A 448 -3.93 1.86 7.70
C GLY A 448 -3.92 2.00 9.22
N VAL A 449 -3.46 3.14 9.75
CA VAL A 449 -3.45 3.36 11.21
C VAL A 449 -4.87 3.36 11.79
N ALA A 450 -5.87 3.77 10.99
CA ALA A 450 -7.28 3.75 11.36
C ALA A 450 -7.91 2.35 11.45
N ILE A 451 -7.24 1.29 11.00
CA ILE A 451 -7.82 -0.07 10.97
C ILE A 451 -8.05 -0.62 12.38
N LYS A 452 -7.09 -0.48 13.29
CA LYS A 452 -7.24 -0.98 14.66
C LYS A 452 -8.42 -0.29 15.39
N PRO A 453 -8.52 1.06 15.40
CA PRO A 453 -9.71 1.75 15.93
C PRO A 453 -11.03 1.34 15.26
N ALA A 454 -11.04 1.05 13.96
CA ALA A 454 -12.23 0.56 13.27
C ALA A 454 -12.68 -0.82 13.77
N ILE A 455 -11.72 -1.71 14.05
CA ILE A 455 -11.99 -3.05 14.60
C ILE A 455 -12.46 -2.96 16.04
N GLU A 456 -11.81 -2.14 16.87
CA GLU A 456 -12.23 -1.89 18.27
C GLU A 456 -13.69 -1.39 18.31
N TRP A 457 -14.06 -0.47 17.40
CA TRP A 457 -15.44 -0.02 17.28
C TRP A 457 -16.39 -1.15 16.86
N LEU A 458 -16.02 -2.00 15.89
CA LEU A 458 -16.83 -3.14 15.47
C LEU A 458 -17.02 -4.17 16.59
N GLU A 459 -16.00 -4.44 17.41
CA GLU A 459 -16.09 -5.39 18.53
C GLU A 459 -17.12 -4.95 19.59
N GLU A 460 -17.32 -3.64 19.71
CA GLU A 460 -18.28 -3.02 20.62
C GLU A 460 -19.68 -2.88 20.00
N ASN A 461 -19.79 -2.63 18.69
CA ASN A 461 -21.04 -2.18 18.05
C ASN A 461 -21.63 -3.12 16.99
N ALA A 462 -20.90 -4.14 16.54
CA ALA A 462 -21.44 -5.11 15.59
C ALA A 462 -22.63 -5.86 16.20
N GLU A 463 -23.69 -6.02 15.40
CA GLU A 463 -24.87 -6.80 15.80
C GLU A 463 -24.47 -8.27 15.97
N ASP A 464 -24.98 -8.92 17.02
CA ASP A 464 -24.77 -10.35 17.25
C ASP A 464 -25.62 -11.14 16.23
N ILE A 465 -25.05 -11.46 15.06
CA ILE A 465 -25.78 -11.98 13.89
C ILE A 465 -26.45 -13.34 14.18
N SER A 466 -25.99 -14.03 15.22
CA SER A 466 -26.71 -15.03 16.00
C SER A 466 -25.75 -15.45 17.12
N LYS A 467 -26.23 -15.86 18.30
CA LYS A 467 -25.36 -16.37 19.38
C LYS A 467 -24.43 -17.54 18.97
N GLU A 468 -24.56 -18.06 17.76
CA GLU A 468 -23.83 -19.19 17.20
C GLU A 468 -22.78 -18.82 16.13
N LYS A 469 -22.76 -17.59 15.57
CA LYS A 469 -21.80 -17.21 14.51
C LYS A 469 -21.27 -15.78 14.63
N PRO A 470 -19.93 -15.58 14.49
CA PRO A 470 -19.33 -14.24 14.51
C PRO A 470 -19.75 -13.42 13.28
N ALA A 471 -19.75 -12.10 13.42
CA ALA A 471 -20.00 -11.19 12.31
C ALA A 471 -18.78 -11.15 11.37
N ARG A 472 -19.03 -11.22 10.06
CA ARG A 472 -17.99 -11.35 9.04
C ARG A 472 -17.51 -9.98 8.58
N VAL A 473 -16.24 -9.70 8.79
CA VAL A 473 -15.60 -8.43 8.50
C VAL A 473 -14.65 -8.59 7.31
N ARG A 474 -14.75 -7.70 6.32
CA ARG A 474 -13.83 -7.62 5.19
C ARG A 474 -13.05 -6.31 5.16
N MET A 475 -11.87 -6.36 4.54
CA MET A 475 -11.05 -5.19 4.22
C MET A 475 -10.29 -5.46 2.91
N TYR A 476 -10.35 -4.53 1.97
CA TYR A 476 -9.70 -4.71 0.66
C TYR A 476 -8.36 -3.98 0.56
N TYR A 477 -8.16 -2.89 1.31
CA TYR A 477 -6.97 -2.06 1.22
C TYR A 477 -5.68 -2.68 1.78
N GLY A 478 -4.70 -2.85 0.89
CA GLY A 478 -3.34 -3.23 1.24
C GLY A 478 -3.27 -4.60 1.92
N GLU A 479 -2.39 -4.73 2.90
CA GLU A 479 -2.17 -5.99 3.61
C GLU A 479 -3.30 -6.37 4.59
N GLN A 480 -3.94 -7.52 4.36
CA GLN A 480 -5.09 -8.03 5.12
C GLN A 480 -4.73 -8.38 6.57
N LEU A 481 -3.45 -8.63 6.86
CA LEU A 481 -2.97 -8.95 8.21
C LEU A 481 -3.33 -7.86 9.22
N LYS A 482 -3.39 -6.58 8.79
CA LYS A 482 -3.75 -5.45 9.65
C LYS A 482 -5.10 -5.61 10.32
N ALA A 483 -6.04 -6.28 9.65
CA ALA A 483 -7.35 -6.60 10.21
C ALA A 483 -7.37 -8.02 10.81
N LYS A 484 -6.93 -9.01 10.03
CA LYS A 484 -6.98 -10.42 10.42
C LYS A 484 -6.33 -10.69 11.78
N TYR A 485 -5.20 -10.06 12.08
CA TYR A 485 -4.49 -10.26 13.34
C TYR A 485 -5.31 -9.93 14.59
N TYR A 486 -6.14 -8.89 14.53
CA TYR A 486 -7.01 -8.51 15.66
C TYR A 486 -8.28 -9.33 15.66
N LEU A 487 -8.87 -9.58 14.49
CA LEU A 487 -10.08 -10.38 14.35
C LEU A 487 -9.89 -11.83 14.83
N ASP A 488 -8.71 -12.43 14.61
CA ASP A 488 -8.36 -13.77 15.09
C ASP A 488 -8.28 -13.86 16.65
N LYS A 489 -8.25 -12.73 17.37
CA LYS A 489 -8.20 -12.67 18.84
C LYS A 489 -9.59 -12.53 19.48
N THR A 490 -10.63 -12.26 18.69
CA THR A 490 -12.01 -12.10 19.19
C THR A 490 -12.89 -13.26 18.74
N SER A 491 -13.94 -13.55 19.50
CA SER A 491 -14.95 -14.55 19.16
C SER A 491 -16.19 -13.94 18.51
N LYS A 492 -16.29 -12.60 18.47
CA LYS A 492 -17.45 -11.88 17.95
C LYS A 492 -17.36 -11.58 16.45
N LEU A 493 -16.14 -11.46 15.93
CA LEU A 493 -15.89 -11.05 14.56
C LEU A 493 -15.00 -12.10 13.88
N GLU A 494 -15.20 -12.35 12.59
CA GLU A 494 -14.30 -13.15 11.77
C GLU A 494 -13.84 -12.38 10.55
N TYR A 495 -12.59 -12.57 10.14
CA TYR A 495 -12.10 -12.00 8.88
C TYR A 495 -12.53 -12.87 7.70
N VAL A 496 -13.15 -12.26 6.68
CA VAL A 496 -13.51 -12.95 5.42
C VAL A 496 -12.87 -12.29 4.21
N LEU A 497 -12.38 -13.12 3.29
CA LEU A 497 -11.94 -12.68 1.96
C LEU A 497 -13.13 -12.75 1.00
N ALA A 498 -13.94 -11.69 0.99
CA ALA A 498 -15.13 -11.59 0.15
C ALA A 498 -15.05 -10.43 -0.85
N GLY A 499 -15.67 -10.62 -2.02
CA GLY A 499 -15.91 -9.54 -2.98
C GLY A 499 -16.98 -8.57 -2.47
N GLU A 500 -17.04 -7.36 -3.02
CA GLU A 500 -18.01 -6.34 -2.60
C GLU A 500 -19.46 -6.77 -2.88
N ASN A 501 -19.69 -7.34 -4.06
CA ASN A 501 -21.00 -7.78 -4.51
C ASN A 501 -21.31 -9.23 -4.10
N THR A 502 -21.09 -9.58 -2.83
CA THR A 502 -21.48 -10.88 -2.27
C THR A 502 -22.11 -10.72 -0.89
N SER A 503 -22.93 -11.70 -0.51
CA SER A 503 -23.53 -11.82 0.83
C SER A 503 -22.60 -12.49 1.84
N ASP A 504 -21.31 -12.67 1.50
CA ASP A 504 -20.36 -13.46 2.30
C ASP A 504 -19.71 -12.66 3.43
N TRP A 505 -20.08 -11.39 3.58
CA TRP A 505 -19.58 -10.49 4.60
C TRP A 505 -20.74 -9.65 5.17
N ASP A 506 -20.55 -9.10 6.37
CA ASP A 506 -21.57 -8.32 7.08
C ASP A 506 -21.12 -6.86 7.29
N TYR A 507 -19.83 -6.65 7.53
CA TYR A 507 -19.21 -5.32 7.68
C TYR A 507 -17.95 -5.18 6.84
N GLY A 508 -17.75 -4.00 6.26
CA GLY A 508 -16.57 -3.65 5.47
C GLY A 508 -15.82 -2.50 6.13
N ILE A 509 -14.51 -2.64 6.27
CA ILE A 509 -13.61 -1.54 6.64
C ILE A 509 -13.07 -0.96 5.34
N VAL A 510 -13.44 0.29 5.05
CA VAL A 510 -13.08 0.99 3.83
C VAL A 510 -12.21 2.20 4.18
N MET A 511 -10.98 2.22 3.68
CA MET A 511 -10.04 3.31 3.90
C MET A 511 -10.28 4.45 2.91
N LEU A 512 -10.05 5.72 3.33
CA LEU A 512 -10.12 6.86 2.41
C LEU A 512 -9.17 6.69 1.20
N THR A 513 -8.03 6.03 1.39
CA THR A 513 -7.07 5.76 0.32
C THR A 513 -7.63 4.81 -0.75
N GLU A 514 -8.60 3.94 -0.46
CA GLU A 514 -9.21 3.06 -1.47
C GLU A 514 -9.93 3.85 -2.56
N ALA A 515 -10.39 5.04 -2.21
CA ALA A 515 -11.07 5.90 -3.14
C ALA A 515 -10.13 6.38 -4.28
N LYS A 516 -8.80 6.16 -4.21
CA LYS A 516 -7.87 6.30 -5.36
C LYS A 516 -8.17 5.39 -6.54
N PHE A 517 -8.88 4.29 -6.29
CA PHE A 517 -9.33 3.36 -7.31
C PHE A 517 -10.70 3.76 -7.89
N ASP A 518 -11.37 4.77 -7.32
CA ASP A 518 -12.58 5.40 -7.84
C ASP A 518 -12.27 6.82 -8.36
N LYS A 519 -12.48 7.04 -9.66
CA LYS A 519 -12.17 8.32 -10.32
C LYS A 519 -13.02 9.49 -9.80
N ASN A 520 -14.12 9.25 -9.07
CA ASN A 520 -15.09 10.26 -8.62
C ASN A 520 -15.04 10.53 -7.10
N LEU A 521 -13.85 10.48 -6.50
CA LEU A 521 -13.54 10.69 -5.08
C LEU A 521 -14.35 11.79 -4.35
N LYS A 522 -14.59 12.93 -5.03
CA LYS A 522 -15.22 14.12 -4.43
C LYS A 522 -16.74 14.09 -4.50
N GLU A 523 -17.33 13.19 -5.29
CA GLU A 523 -18.76 13.16 -5.57
C GLU A 523 -19.47 11.99 -4.86
N ASN A 524 -18.77 10.88 -4.59
CA ASN A 524 -19.37 9.62 -4.12
C ASN A 524 -18.94 9.19 -2.70
N TRP A 525 -18.55 10.13 -1.83
CA TRP A 525 -18.03 9.82 -0.50
C TRP A 525 -18.79 10.54 0.63
N PRO A 526 -19.08 9.91 1.79
CA PRO A 526 -18.69 8.56 2.23
C PRO A 526 -19.36 7.43 1.41
N PRO A 527 -18.83 6.19 1.45
CA PRO A 527 -19.45 5.05 0.79
C PRO A 527 -20.92 4.88 1.22
N LEU A 528 -21.75 4.38 0.32
CA LEU A 528 -23.11 3.98 0.66
C LEU A 528 -23.09 2.97 1.81
N ASN A 529 -24.12 3.04 2.67
CA ASN A 529 -24.25 2.19 3.86
C ASN A 529 -23.14 2.33 4.91
N THR A 530 -22.41 3.46 4.91
CA THR A 530 -21.54 3.83 6.02
C THR A 530 -22.38 3.97 7.30
N ILE A 531 -22.05 3.16 8.31
CA ILE A 531 -22.67 3.20 9.64
C ILE A 531 -21.80 3.91 10.68
N HIS A 532 -20.50 4.03 10.42
CA HIS A 532 -19.55 4.72 11.29
C HIS A 532 -18.34 5.26 10.53
N GLU A 533 -17.73 6.31 11.08
CA GLU A 533 -16.58 6.99 10.51
C GLU A 533 -15.49 7.16 11.59
N ILE A 534 -14.28 6.68 11.31
CA ILE A 534 -13.10 7.00 12.10
C ILE A 534 -12.56 8.35 11.61
N LYS A 535 -12.39 9.30 12.54
CA LYS A 535 -12.04 10.69 12.22
C LYS A 535 -10.73 11.13 12.85
N VAL A 536 -10.06 12.05 12.15
CA VAL A 536 -8.96 12.86 12.68
C VAL A 536 -9.43 14.32 12.71
N GLY A 537 -9.71 14.83 13.90
CA GLY A 537 -10.53 16.02 14.05
C GLY A 537 -11.92 15.80 13.47
N ASP A 538 -12.35 16.66 12.55
CA ASP A 538 -13.65 16.55 11.88
C ASP A 538 -13.56 15.84 10.51
N VAL A 539 -12.40 15.28 10.17
CA VAL A 539 -12.13 14.69 8.85
C VAL A 539 -12.20 13.17 8.94
N PRO A 540 -13.09 12.51 8.17
CA PRO A 540 -13.17 11.05 8.17
C PRO A 540 -12.03 10.45 7.32
N VAL A 541 -11.38 9.42 7.86
CA VAL A 541 -10.20 8.76 7.24
C VAL A 541 -10.42 7.26 6.99
N CYS A 542 -11.41 6.66 7.65
CA CYS A 542 -11.82 5.27 7.49
C CYS A 542 -13.31 5.14 7.79
N PHE A 543 -13.98 4.25 7.06
CA PHE A 543 -15.43 4.09 7.03
C PHE A 543 -15.76 2.63 7.33
N ILE A 544 -16.78 2.45 8.14
CA ILE A 544 -17.33 1.13 8.43
C ILE A 544 -18.66 1.06 7.71
N VAL A 545 -18.74 0.18 6.73
CA VAL A 545 -19.94 -0.03 5.90
C VAL A 545 -20.64 -1.30 6.30
N LYS A 546 -21.97 -1.29 6.35
CA LYS A 546 -22.78 -2.50 6.54
C LYS A 546 -23.15 -3.09 5.18
N ASN A 547 -23.00 -4.39 5.02
CA ASN A 547 -23.40 -5.05 3.79
C ASN A 547 -24.92 -4.99 3.64
N ASP A 548 -25.39 -4.36 2.57
CA ASP A 548 -26.78 -4.39 2.15
C ASP A 548 -26.99 -5.23 0.89
N PHE A 549 -25.94 -5.92 0.42
CA PHE A 549 -25.99 -6.79 -0.75
C PHE A 549 -27.02 -7.89 -0.50
N LYS A 550 -28.16 -7.74 -1.18
CA LYS A 550 -29.15 -8.79 -1.30
C LYS A 550 -28.78 -9.58 -2.55
N PRO A 551 -28.45 -10.89 -2.44
CA PRO A 551 -28.34 -11.71 -3.63
C PRO A 551 -29.67 -11.58 -4.37
N ASN A 552 -29.62 -11.05 -5.58
CA ASN A 552 -30.81 -10.71 -6.34
C ASN A 552 -31.63 -11.98 -6.60
N ASP A 553 -32.64 -12.20 -5.76
CA ASP A 553 -33.62 -13.24 -5.96
C ASP A 553 -34.41 -12.92 -7.24
N ILE A 554 -34.10 -13.67 -8.31
CA ILE A 554 -34.79 -13.60 -9.59
C ILE A 554 -36.31 -13.68 -9.39
N HIS A 555 -36.80 -14.41 -8.38
CA HIS A 555 -38.22 -14.50 -8.08
C HIS A 555 -38.80 -13.15 -7.63
N SER A 556 -38.15 -12.48 -6.68
CA SER A 556 -38.53 -11.14 -6.19
C SER A 556 -38.47 -10.09 -7.31
N LEU A 557 -37.38 -10.06 -8.09
CA LEU A 557 -37.22 -9.11 -9.20
C LEU A 557 -38.28 -9.32 -10.29
N LYS A 558 -38.59 -10.58 -10.64
CA LYS A 558 -39.70 -10.89 -11.56
C LYS A 558 -41.05 -10.44 -11.01
N GLN A 559 -41.31 -10.64 -9.72
CA GLN A 559 -42.57 -10.20 -9.11
C GLN A 559 -42.69 -8.67 -9.16
N GLN A 560 -41.60 -7.93 -8.93
CA GLN A 560 -41.59 -6.48 -9.07
C GLN A 560 -41.82 -6.04 -10.52
N LEU A 561 -41.08 -6.61 -11.47
CA LEU A 561 -41.18 -6.26 -12.90
C LEU A 561 -42.55 -6.59 -13.50
N SER A 562 -43.22 -7.63 -13.01
CA SER A 562 -44.60 -7.94 -13.41
C SER A 562 -45.62 -6.88 -12.97
N LYS A 563 -45.33 -6.14 -11.88
CA LYS A 563 -46.16 -5.03 -11.41
C LYS A 563 -45.76 -3.70 -12.06
N LYS A 564 -44.45 -3.49 -12.26
CA LYS A 564 -43.89 -2.26 -12.83
C LYS A 564 -42.69 -2.57 -13.73
N PRO A 565 -42.91 -2.75 -15.04
CA PRO A 565 -41.84 -2.92 -16.03
C PRO A 565 -40.90 -1.71 -16.08
N THR A 566 -39.60 -1.94 -15.99
CA THR A 566 -38.57 -0.90 -16.17
C THR A 566 -37.41 -1.42 -17.01
N VAL A 567 -36.80 -0.52 -17.80
CA VAL A 567 -35.62 -0.82 -18.63
C VAL A 567 -34.48 -1.37 -17.76
N ASP A 568 -34.08 -0.63 -16.73
CA ASP A 568 -32.97 -1.01 -15.86
C ASP A 568 -33.20 -2.35 -15.15
N GLY A 569 -34.43 -2.61 -14.69
CA GLY A 569 -34.74 -3.86 -14.00
C GLY A 569 -34.76 -5.07 -14.95
N TYR A 570 -35.16 -4.91 -16.21
CA TYR A 570 -35.04 -6.00 -17.20
C TYR A 570 -33.59 -6.18 -17.70
N ILE A 571 -32.77 -5.13 -17.74
CA ILE A 571 -31.31 -5.25 -17.97
C ILE A 571 -30.69 -6.07 -16.82
N GLU A 572 -30.99 -5.71 -15.57
CA GLU A 572 -30.54 -6.44 -14.39
C GLU A 572 -30.98 -7.91 -14.43
N LEU A 573 -32.25 -8.18 -14.74
CA LEU A 573 -32.77 -9.54 -14.89
C LEU A 573 -32.04 -10.33 -15.99
N SER A 574 -31.71 -9.69 -17.11
CA SER A 574 -30.97 -10.35 -18.19
C SER A 574 -29.57 -10.77 -17.76
N LEU A 575 -28.85 -9.90 -17.03
CA LEU A 575 -27.52 -10.19 -16.52
C LEU A 575 -27.54 -11.31 -15.46
N LEU A 576 -28.57 -11.36 -14.62
CA LEU A 576 -28.76 -12.45 -13.67
C LEU A 576 -28.95 -13.80 -14.38
N TYR A 577 -29.79 -13.83 -15.41
CA TYR A 577 -29.96 -15.06 -16.21
C TYR A 577 -28.69 -15.46 -16.97
N TYR A 578 -27.92 -14.49 -17.45
CA TYR A 578 -26.63 -14.76 -18.07
C TYR A 578 -25.64 -15.41 -17.09
N ASN A 579 -25.57 -14.91 -15.84
CA ASN A 579 -24.71 -15.47 -14.80
C ASN A 579 -25.13 -16.88 -14.35
N GLU A 580 -26.43 -17.20 -14.37
CA GLU A 580 -26.94 -18.56 -14.18
C GLU A 580 -26.74 -19.48 -15.41
N GLN A 581 -26.10 -18.98 -16.47
CA GLN A 581 -25.94 -19.67 -17.76
C GLN A 581 -27.28 -20.00 -18.44
N ASN A 582 -28.35 -19.31 -18.08
CA ASN A 582 -29.67 -19.44 -18.68
C ASN A 582 -29.84 -18.45 -19.85
N TYR A 583 -29.08 -18.69 -20.93
CA TYR A 583 -28.95 -17.76 -22.05
C TYR A 583 -30.28 -17.47 -22.76
N PHE A 584 -31.19 -18.45 -22.87
CA PHE A 584 -32.52 -18.21 -23.45
C PHE A 584 -33.35 -17.22 -22.63
N LYS A 585 -33.37 -17.35 -21.29
CA LYS A 585 -34.06 -16.37 -20.43
C LYS A 585 -33.37 -15.01 -20.40
N CYS A 586 -32.04 -14.97 -20.55
CA CYS A 586 -31.31 -13.72 -20.73
C CYS A 586 -31.77 -12.99 -22.00
N ILE A 587 -31.91 -13.73 -23.11
CA ILE A 587 -32.44 -13.19 -24.38
C ILE A 587 -33.87 -12.69 -24.18
N GLU A 588 -34.77 -13.48 -23.58
CA GLU A 588 -36.16 -13.06 -23.31
C GLU A 588 -36.24 -11.77 -22.47
N ALA A 589 -35.41 -11.65 -21.42
CA ALA A 589 -35.34 -10.45 -20.60
C ALA A 589 -34.77 -9.25 -21.39
N SER A 590 -33.76 -9.47 -22.22
CA SER A 590 -33.19 -8.44 -23.09
C SER A 590 -34.18 -7.99 -24.19
N GLU A 591 -34.99 -8.89 -24.72
CA GLU A 591 -36.07 -8.56 -25.65
C GLU A 591 -37.16 -7.72 -24.98
N LYS A 592 -37.44 -7.94 -23.69
CA LYS A 592 -38.31 -7.05 -22.90
C LYS A 592 -37.72 -5.65 -22.76
N VAL A 593 -36.40 -5.52 -22.65
CA VAL A 593 -35.73 -4.20 -22.71
C VAL A 593 -35.97 -3.55 -24.06
N ILE A 594 -35.76 -4.27 -25.17
CA ILE A 594 -35.98 -3.74 -26.53
C ILE A 594 -37.43 -3.33 -26.77
N GLN A 595 -38.39 -4.04 -26.16
CA GLN A 595 -39.82 -3.66 -26.22
C GLN A 595 -40.12 -2.34 -25.49
N LEU A 596 -39.37 -2.02 -24.43
CA LEU A 596 -39.52 -0.78 -23.65
C LEU A 596 -38.68 0.36 -24.21
N ASP A 597 -37.51 0.05 -24.75
CA ASP A 597 -36.53 0.96 -25.36
C ASP A 597 -35.86 0.28 -26.56
N SER A 598 -36.35 0.57 -27.75
CA SER A 598 -35.86 -0.04 -28.99
C SER A 598 -34.44 0.37 -29.38
N ASN A 599 -33.89 1.42 -28.77
CA ASN A 599 -32.56 1.95 -29.07
C ASN A 599 -31.53 1.59 -27.97
N ASN A 600 -31.83 0.56 -27.17
CA ASN A 600 -30.97 0.16 -26.06
C ASN A 600 -29.78 -0.71 -26.52
N SER A 601 -28.59 -0.10 -26.64
CA SER A 601 -27.39 -0.83 -27.07
C SER A 601 -26.99 -1.97 -26.11
N ILE A 602 -27.25 -1.82 -24.80
CA ILE A 602 -26.87 -2.83 -23.79
C ILE A 602 -27.68 -4.12 -24.00
N ALA A 603 -28.98 -4.01 -24.24
CA ALA A 603 -29.84 -5.17 -24.51
C ALA A 603 -29.39 -5.96 -25.75
N TYR A 604 -29.05 -5.26 -26.84
CA TYR A 604 -28.51 -5.89 -28.05
C TYR A 604 -27.16 -6.59 -27.80
N ASN A 605 -26.28 -5.99 -27.00
CA ASN A 605 -25.02 -6.63 -26.58
C ASN A 605 -25.26 -7.89 -25.73
N ASN A 606 -26.21 -7.86 -24.80
CA ASN A 606 -26.54 -9.02 -23.95
C ASN A 606 -27.12 -10.18 -24.79
N ILE A 607 -27.94 -9.88 -25.80
CA ILE A 607 -28.43 -10.85 -26.78
C ILE A 607 -27.26 -11.42 -27.60
N CYS A 608 -26.36 -10.56 -28.09
CA CYS A 608 -25.17 -11.00 -28.83
C CYS A 608 -24.32 -11.98 -28.00
N SER A 609 -24.02 -11.60 -26.76
CA SER A 609 -23.22 -12.43 -25.86
C SER A 609 -23.91 -13.77 -25.56
N SER A 610 -25.23 -13.76 -25.35
CA SER A 610 -26.02 -14.97 -25.11
C SER A 610 -26.02 -15.91 -26.32
N TYR A 611 -26.19 -15.39 -27.54
CA TYR A 611 -26.15 -16.20 -28.75
C TYR A 611 -24.75 -16.77 -29.05
N ASN A 612 -23.68 -16.03 -28.71
CA ASN A 612 -22.31 -16.55 -28.77
C ASN A 612 -22.14 -17.80 -27.88
N MET A 613 -22.67 -17.76 -26.66
CA MET A 613 -22.64 -18.91 -25.73
C MET A 613 -23.51 -20.08 -26.21
N LEU A 614 -24.52 -19.82 -27.05
CA LEU A 614 -25.38 -20.83 -27.67
C LEU A 614 -24.84 -21.37 -29.01
N PHE A 615 -23.66 -20.93 -29.46
CA PHE A 615 -23.07 -21.24 -30.78
C PHE A 615 -23.90 -20.75 -31.98
N MET A 616 -24.89 -19.88 -31.74
CA MET A 616 -25.80 -19.32 -32.75
C MET A 616 -25.18 -18.03 -33.31
N TYR A 617 -24.05 -18.20 -33.99
CA TYR A 617 -23.15 -17.09 -34.29
C TYR A 617 -23.69 -16.08 -35.32
N ASP A 618 -24.57 -16.50 -36.22
CA ASP A 618 -25.20 -15.58 -37.18
C ASP A 618 -26.16 -14.61 -36.45
N GLU A 619 -26.97 -15.12 -35.51
CA GLU A 619 -27.82 -14.27 -34.66
C GLU A 619 -27.01 -13.41 -33.69
N ALA A 620 -25.92 -13.96 -33.12
CA ALA A 620 -25.00 -13.20 -32.27
C ALA A 620 -24.42 -12.00 -33.03
N LYS A 621 -23.93 -12.25 -34.26
CA LYS A 621 -23.37 -11.22 -35.13
C LYS A 621 -24.38 -10.11 -35.40
N ALA A 622 -25.60 -10.45 -35.81
CA ALA A 622 -26.64 -9.46 -36.11
C ALA A 622 -26.96 -8.58 -34.89
N ALA A 623 -27.05 -9.17 -33.69
CA ALA A 623 -27.30 -8.42 -32.46
C ALA A 623 -26.12 -7.50 -32.09
N CYS A 624 -24.88 -7.96 -32.26
CA CYS A 624 -23.69 -7.14 -32.02
C CYS A 624 -23.57 -5.97 -33.01
N GLU A 625 -23.83 -6.20 -34.30
CA GLU A 625 -23.86 -5.14 -35.30
C GLU A 625 -24.93 -4.10 -34.98
N LYS A 626 -26.11 -4.53 -34.53
CA LYS A 626 -27.17 -3.61 -34.11
C LYS A 626 -26.78 -2.79 -32.87
N SER A 627 -26.12 -3.42 -31.90
CA SER A 627 -25.59 -2.72 -30.72
C SER A 627 -24.55 -1.65 -31.12
N LEU A 628 -23.64 -1.95 -32.05
CA LEU A 628 -22.60 -1.02 -32.51
C LEU A 628 -23.14 0.07 -33.43
N GLU A 629 -24.22 -0.18 -34.17
CA GLU A 629 -24.96 0.85 -34.91
C GLU A 629 -25.49 1.93 -33.95
N LEU A 630 -26.02 1.51 -32.79
CA LEU A 630 -26.55 2.40 -31.76
C LEU A 630 -25.43 3.07 -30.95
N ARG A 631 -24.34 2.35 -30.65
CA ARG A 631 -23.20 2.85 -29.90
C ARG A 631 -21.87 2.26 -30.40
N PRO A 632 -21.13 2.98 -31.27
CA PRO A 632 -19.93 2.44 -31.92
C PRO A 632 -18.71 2.23 -31.02
N ASP A 633 -18.63 2.89 -29.86
CA ASP A 633 -17.45 2.97 -28.99
C ASP A 633 -17.41 1.93 -27.85
N VAL A 634 -18.26 0.89 -27.91
CA VAL A 634 -18.32 -0.15 -26.88
C VAL A 634 -17.33 -1.28 -27.15
N LEU A 635 -16.18 -1.24 -26.47
CA LEU A 635 -15.12 -2.27 -26.60
C LEU A 635 -15.63 -3.69 -26.30
N LEU A 636 -16.52 -3.85 -25.31
CA LEU A 636 -17.10 -5.15 -24.97
C LEU A 636 -17.88 -5.75 -26.14
N THR A 637 -18.70 -4.93 -26.81
CA THR A 637 -19.49 -5.37 -27.97
C THR A 637 -18.60 -5.69 -29.17
N GLN A 638 -17.52 -4.92 -29.37
CA GLN A 638 -16.53 -5.24 -30.41
C GLN A 638 -15.86 -6.59 -30.17
N ASN A 639 -15.51 -6.91 -28.92
CA ASN A 639 -14.95 -8.22 -28.56
C ASN A 639 -15.97 -9.35 -28.80
N ASN A 640 -17.24 -9.15 -28.43
CA ASN A 640 -18.31 -10.10 -28.69
C ASN A 640 -18.56 -10.31 -30.19
N LEU A 641 -18.47 -9.25 -31.01
CA LEU A 641 -18.60 -9.33 -32.46
C LEU A 641 -17.45 -10.11 -33.10
N ASN A 642 -16.22 -9.94 -32.59
CA ASN A 642 -15.07 -10.71 -33.06
C ASN A 642 -15.29 -12.22 -32.79
N ALA A 643 -15.75 -12.58 -31.58
CA ALA A 643 -16.10 -13.96 -31.26
C ALA A 643 -17.20 -14.53 -32.17
N ALA A 644 -18.24 -13.73 -32.46
CA ALA A 644 -19.30 -14.13 -33.38
C ALA A 644 -18.76 -14.36 -34.81
N ASN A 645 -17.91 -13.48 -35.32
CA ASN A 645 -17.31 -13.63 -36.65
C ASN A 645 -16.41 -14.87 -36.76
N ASP A 646 -15.61 -15.14 -35.73
CA ASP A 646 -14.78 -16.36 -35.68
C ASP A 646 -15.64 -17.62 -35.68
N GLY A 647 -16.73 -17.60 -34.91
CA GLY A 647 -17.73 -18.68 -34.89
C GLY A 647 -18.39 -18.91 -36.25
N VAL A 648 -18.85 -17.85 -36.94
CA VAL A 648 -19.41 -17.92 -38.29
C VAL A 648 -18.39 -18.49 -39.27
N LYS A 649 -17.14 -18.05 -39.20
CA LYS A 649 -16.05 -18.56 -40.05
C LYS A 649 -15.85 -20.05 -39.83
N LYS A 650 -15.80 -20.49 -38.56
CA LYS A 650 -15.64 -21.89 -38.18
C LYS A 650 -16.79 -22.76 -38.70
N MET A 651 -18.02 -22.25 -38.64
CA MET A 651 -19.21 -22.94 -39.17
C MET A 651 -19.15 -23.06 -40.70
N LYS A 652 -18.79 -21.98 -41.42
CA LYS A 652 -18.65 -22.00 -42.89
C LYS A 652 -17.54 -22.90 -43.37
N SER A 653 -16.43 -22.99 -42.63
CA SER A 653 -15.33 -23.91 -42.94
C SER A 653 -15.58 -25.36 -42.51
N LYS A 654 -16.77 -25.68 -41.96
CA LYS A 654 -17.14 -26.99 -41.39
C LYS A 654 -16.11 -27.54 -40.39
N THR A 655 -15.51 -26.67 -39.58
CA THR A 655 -14.49 -27.05 -38.57
C THR A 655 -15.03 -27.15 -37.14
N PHE A 656 -16.36 -27.15 -36.99
CA PHE A 656 -17.01 -27.48 -35.72
C PHE A 656 -16.77 -28.94 -35.36
N THR A 657 -16.57 -29.18 -34.07
CA THR A 657 -16.53 -30.54 -33.51
C THR A 657 -17.94 -31.14 -33.46
N VAL A 658 -18.04 -32.47 -33.41
CA VAL A 658 -19.31 -33.19 -33.21
C VAL A 658 -20.06 -32.65 -31.99
N LYS A 659 -19.37 -32.37 -30.89
CA LYS A 659 -19.98 -31.82 -29.67
C LYS A 659 -20.58 -30.42 -29.89
N GLU A 660 -19.88 -29.55 -30.61
CA GLU A 660 -20.36 -28.20 -30.91
C GLU A 660 -21.60 -28.24 -31.82
N TYR A 661 -21.59 -29.07 -32.86
CA TYR A 661 -22.76 -29.26 -33.72
C TYR A 661 -23.94 -29.88 -32.99
N LEU A 662 -23.73 -30.88 -32.12
CA LEU A 662 -24.80 -31.46 -31.30
C LEU A 662 -25.39 -30.43 -30.32
N THR A 663 -24.55 -29.57 -29.74
CA THR A 663 -24.98 -28.48 -28.84
C THR A 663 -25.79 -27.44 -29.61
N LEU A 664 -25.31 -27.02 -30.79
CA LEU A 664 -26.02 -26.10 -31.66
C LEU A 664 -27.37 -26.68 -32.14
N GLY A 665 -27.40 -27.95 -32.53
CA GLY A 665 -28.62 -28.65 -32.92
C GLY A 665 -29.65 -28.70 -31.78
N TYR A 666 -29.20 -29.01 -30.56
CA TYR A 666 -30.06 -28.95 -29.37
C TYR A 666 -30.60 -27.53 -29.13
N ASN A 667 -29.77 -26.50 -29.27
CA ASN A 667 -30.20 -25.11 -29.09
C ASN A 667 -31.23 -24.66 -30.13
N TYR A 668 -31.07 -25.05 -31.41
CA TYR A 668 -32.10 -24.83 -32.43
C TYR A 668 -33.41 -25.54 -32.09
N TYR A 669 -33.35 -26.77 -31.57
CA TYR A 669 -34.54 -27.48 -31.11
C TYR A 669 -35.26 -26.75 -29.96
N GLN A 670 -34.50 -26.22 -28.98
CA GLN A 670 -35.06 -25.42 -27.88
C GLN A 670 -35.73 -24.13 -28.37
N LYS A 671 -35.15 -23.48 -29.40
CA LYS A 671 -35.75 -22.33 -30.10
C LYS A 671 -36.96 -22.70 -30.99
N LYS A 672 -37.28 -24.00 -31.10
CA LYS A 672 -38.30 -24.56 -32.00
C LYS A 672 -37.99 -24.38 -33.49
N ASP A 673 -36.73 -24.14 -33.83
CA ASP A 673 -36.23 -24.12 -35.20
C ASP A 673 -35.81 -25.54 -35.62
N TYR A 674 -36.83 -26.35 -35.89
CA TYR A 674 -36.66 -27.78 -36.17
C TYR A 674 -35.93 -28.03 -37.48
N GLU A 675 -36.07 -27.14 -38.47
CA GLU A 675 -35.39 -27.25 -39.76
C GLU A 675 -33.87 -27.06 -39.62
N ASN A 676 -33.42 -26.03 -38.90
CA ASN A 676 -32.00 -25.84 -38.62
C ASN A 676 -31.43 -26.93 -37.69
N CYS A 677 -32.24 -27.44 -36.75
CA CYS A 677 -31.85 -28.60 -35.94
C CYS A 677 -31.56 -29.83 -36.82
N ILE A 678 -32.43 -30.13 -37.79
CA ILE A 678 -32.23 -31.24 -38.75
C ILE A 678 -30.99 -30.99 -39.60
N ARG A 679 -30.83 -29.78 -40.16
CA ARG A 679 -29.68 -29.43 -41.00
C ARG A 679 -28.36 -29.62 -40.27
N VAL A 680 -28.22 -29.06 -39.06
CA VAL A 680 -26.99 -29.18 -38.26
C VAL A 680 -26.76 -30.61 -37.76
N SER A 681 -27.83 -31.35 -37.44
CA SER A 681 -27.70 -32.76 -37.05
C SER A 681 -27.24 -33.63 -38.23
N LYS A 682 -27.57 -33.27 -39.48
CA LYS A 682 -27.01 -33.93 -40.67
C LYS A 682 -25.51 -33.65 -40.85
N GLU A 683 -25.03 -32.46 -40.53
CA GLU A 683 -23.58 -32.15 -40.52
C GLU A 683 -22.82 -33.03 -39.50
N VAL A 684 -23.45 -33.38 -38.36
CA VAL A 684 -22.87 -34.36 -37.44
C VAL A 684 -22.72 -35.73 -38.11
N LEU A 685 -23.71 -36.16 -38.89
CA LEU A 685 -23.70 -37.45 -39.58
C LEU A 685 -22.71 -37.50 -40.75
N GLU A 686 -22.32 -36.36 -41.33
CA GLU A 686 -21.22 -36.30 -42.29
C GLU A 686 -19.86 -36.61 -41.63
N ILE A 687 -19.69 -36.26 -40.35
CA ILE A 687 -18.45 -36.45 -39.59
C ILE A 687 -18.45 -37.80 -38.87
N ASP A 688 -19.59 -38.17 -38.27
CA ASP A 688 -19.82 -39.40 -37.51
C ASP A 688 -21.14 -40.05 -37.98
N PRO A 689 -21.09 -40.90 -39.02
CA PRO A 689 -22.27 -41.55 -39.58
C PRO A 689 -23.02 -42.46 -38.59
N ASN A 690 -22.37 -42.87 -37.49
CA ASN A 690 -22.91 -43.74 -36.47
C ASN A 690 -23.29 -42.97 -35.19
N ASN A 691 -23.63 -41.68 -35.31
CA ASN A 691 -24.03 -40.87 -34.17
C ASN A 691 -25.52 -41.04 -33.82
N ALA A 692 -25.83 -41.86 -32.81
CA ALA A 692 -27.22 -42.09 -32.39
C ALA A 692 -27.94 -40.80 -31.92
N ILE A 693 -27.22 -39.85 -31.30
CA ILE A 693 -27.79 -38.58 -30.80
C ILE A 693 -28.25 -37.71 -31.96
N ALA A 694 -27.45 -37.59 -33.02
CA ALA A 694 -27.80 -36.82 -34.21
C ALA A 694 -29.06 -37.38 -34.90
N TYR A 695 -29.15 -38.71 -35.08
CA TYR A 695 -30.36 -39.35 -35.60
C TYR A 695 -31.59 -39.12 -34.70
N ASN A 696 -31.42 -39.16 -33.38
CA ASN A 696 -32.51 -38.84 -32.46
C ASN A 696 -32.93 -37.36 -32.52
N ASN A 697 -31.99 -36.42 -32.68
CA ASN A 697 -32.31 -34.99 -32.85
C ASN A 697 -33.10 -34.75 -34.15
N ILE A 698 -32.73 -35.40 -35.25
CA ILE A 698 -33.48 -35.39 -36.51
C ILE A 698 -34.89 -35.97 -36.29
N CYS A 699 -34.98 -37.14 -35.67
CA CYS A 699 -36.26 -37.78 -35.37
C CYS A 699 -37.18 -36.89 -34.52
N THR A 700 -36.65 -36.32 -33.44
CA THR A 700 -37.42 -35.46 -32.54
C THR A 700 -37.91 -34.20 -33.27
N SER A 701 -37.09 -33.66 -34.17
CA SER A 701 -37.43 -32.50 -34.99
C SER A 701 -38.52 -32.81 -36.02
N TYR A 702 -38.44 -33.95 -36.71
CA TYR A 702 -39.52 -34.39 -37.61
C TYR A 702 -40.83 -34.67 -36.88
N ASN A 703 -40.76 -35.26 -35.68
CA ASN A 703 -41.93 -35.42 -34.81
C ASN A 703 -42.59 -34.08 -34.47
N ALA A 704 -41.80 -33.04 -34.21
CA ALA A 704 -42.31 -31.71 -33.92
C ALA A 704 -42.89 -31.00 -35.16
N LEU A 705 -42.41 -31.35 -36.36
CA LEU A 705 -42.93 -30.88 -37.64
C LEU A 705 -44.15 -31.67 -38.15
N GLY A 706 -44.54 -32.76 -37.46
CA GLY A 706 -45.64 -33.63 -37.88
C GLY A 706 -45.27 -34.63 -39.00
N GLU A 707 -43.99 -34.71 -39.38
CA GLU A 707 -43.51 -35.65 -40.40
C GLU A 707 -43.17 -37.01 -39.75
N TYR A 708 -44.18 -37.69 -39.20
CA TYR A 708 -44.00 -38.83 -38.32
C TYR A 708 -43.31 -40.04 -38.99
N ASP A 709 -43.55 -40.29 -40.29
CA ASP A 709 -42.88 -41.38 -41.01
C ASP A 709 -41.36 -41.18 -41.08
N LYS A 710 -40.92 -39.95 -41.41
CA LYS A 710 -39.50 -39.59 -41.43
C LYS A 710 -38.89 -39.59 -40.02
N ALA A 711 -39.68 -39.25 -39.01
CA ALA A 711 -39.26 -39.35 -37.62
C ALA A 711 -38.98 -40.81 -37.22
N ILE A 712 -39.89 -41.74 -37.55
CA ILE A 712 -39.72 -43.17 -37.27
C ILE A 712 -38.47 -43.71 -37.97
N GLU A 713 -38.25 -43.35 -39.24
CA GLU A 713 -37.05 -43.75 -39.98
C GLU A 713 -35.76 -43.31 -39.26
N ALA A 714 -35.66 -42.02 -38.92
CA ALA A 714 -34.50 -41.47 -38.23
C ALA A 714 -34.29 -42.10 -36.83
N CYS A 715 -35.36 -42.32 -36.07
CA CYS A 715 -35.24 -42.98 -34.76
C CYS A 715 -34.89 -44.46 -34.86
N ASN A 716 -35.33 -45.18 -35.91
CA ASN A 716 -34.92 -46.57 -36.12
C ASN A 716 -33.41 -46.65 -36.37
N ARG A 717 -32.84 -45.72 -37.15
CA ARG A 717 -31.37 -45.60 -37.30
C ARG A 717 -30.66 -45.35 -35.97
N ALA A 718 -31.22 -44.49 -35.11
CA ALA A 718 -30.67 -44.27 -33.77
C ALA A 718 -30.67 -45.54 -32.90
N ILE A 719 -31.72 -46.38 -33.02
CA ILE A 719 -31.85 -47.64 -32.26
C ILE A 719 -31.00 -48.77 -32.86
N GLU A 720 -30.82 -48.82 -34.19
CA GLU A 720 -29.88 -49.75 -34.83
C GLU A 720 -28.46 -49.56 -34.30
N ILE A 721 -28.05 -48.30 -34.11
CA ILE A 721 -26.74 -47.91 -33.57
C ILE A 721 -26.69 -48.14 -32.05
N ALA A 722 -27.73 -47.71 -31.33
CA ALA A 722 -27.82 -47.80 -29.88
C ALA A 722 -29.15 -48.45 -29.45
N PRO A 723 -29.22 -49.80 -29.36
CA PRO A 723 -30.45 -50.54 -29.11
C PRO A 723 -31.20 -50.14 -27.84
N ASP A 724 -30.52 -49.60 -26.84
CA ASP A 724 -31.09 -49.17 -25.57
C ASP A 724 -31.38 -47.66 -25.47
N PHE A 725 -31.35 -46.94 -26.60
CA PHE A 725 -31.56 -45.50 -26.59
C PHE A 725 -33.03 -45.13 -26.31
N LYS A 726 -33.33 -44.92 -25.03
CA LYS A 726 -34.69 -44.69 -24.51
C LYS A 726 -35.40 -43.50 -25.16
N LEU A 727 -34.69 -42.41 -25.44
CA LEU A 727 -35.27 -41.22 -26.08
C LEU A 727 -35.80 -41.56 -27.48
N ALA A 728 -35.03 -42.28 -28.30
CA ALA A 728 -35.44 -42.69 -29.63
C ALA A 728 -36.66 -43.63 -29.59
N LYS A 729 -36.68 -44.61 -28.67
CA LYS A 729 -37.85 -45.51 -28.47
C LYS A 729 -39.12 -44.74 -28.11
N ASN A 730 -39.01 -43.75 -27.22
CA ASN A 730 -40.13 -42.91 -26.82
C ASN A 730 -40.63 -42.04 -27.98
N ASN A 731 -39.71 -41.47 -28.76
CA ASN A 731 -40.03 -40.66 -29.93
C ASN A 731 -40.72 -41.48 -31.04
N ILE A 732 -40.35 -42.75 -31.25
CA ILE A 732 -41.08 -43.66 -32.16
C ILE A 732 -42.49 -43.91 -31.66
N LYS A 733 -42.65 -44.19 -30.36
CA LYS A 733 -43.97 -44.41 -29.77
C LYS A 733 -44.85 -43.18 -29.99
N PHE A 734 -44.33 -41.98 -29.72
CA PHE A 734 -45.04 -40.73 -29.99
C PHE A 734 -45.45 -40.60 -31.46
N ALA A 735 -44.54 -40.89 -32.41
CA ALA A 735 -44.82 -40.83 -33.83
C ALA A 735 -45.93 -41.81 -34.26
N LYS A 736 -45.87 -43.07 -33.81
CA LYS A 736 -46.86 -44.11 -34.10
C LYS A 736 -48.23 -43.80 -33.50
N ASP A 737 -48.25 -43.29 -32.26
CA ASP A 737 -49.49 -42.88 -31.58
C ASP A 737 -50.17 -41.70 -32.29
N ARG A 738 -49.40 -40.87 -33.03
CA ARG A 738 -49.94 -39.76 -33.84
C ARG A 738 -50.43 -40.22 -35.21
N LEU A 739 -49.66 -41.05 -35.92
CA LEU A 739 -50.07 -41.63 -37.20
C LEU A 739 -51.37 -42.43 -37.09
N SER A 740 -51.50 -43.26 -36.06
CA SER A 740 -52.72 -44.05 -35.80
C SER A 740 -53.96 -43.24 -35.37
N ARG A 741 -53.83 -41.93 -35.16
CA ARG A 741 -54.95 -41.01 -34.91
C ARG A 741 -55.31 -40.16 -36.13
N GLU A 742 -54.46 -40.18 -37.16
CA GLU A 742 -54.65 -39.46 -38.42
C GLU A 742 -55.21 -40.38 -39.53
N GLU A 743 -55.04 -41.70 -39.39
CA GLU A 743 -55.79 -42.76 -40.09
C GLU A 743 -57.18 -42.99 -39.46
#